data_AF-A0A512DNL5-F1
#
_entry.id   AF-A0A512DNL5-F1
#
_cell.length_a   1.000
_cell.length_b   1.000
_cell.length_c   1.000
_cell.angle_alpha   90.00
_cell.angle_beta   90.00
_cell.angle_gamma   90.00
#
_symmetry.space_group_name_H-M   'P 1'
#
loop_
_entity.id
_entity.type
_entity.pdbx_description
1 polymer ?
#
loop_
_entity_poly.entity_id
_entity_poly.type
_entity_poly.pdbx_seq_one_letter_code
_entity_poly.pdbx_strand_id
1 'polypeptide(L)'
;MTTGTLAIGQVQINNSFSGQSYLPYSLGVLQAFVQRHAREPSRYEFRLPVYRRMPVWQAVEQLLGVDVAGFSLYVWNARISVEIARRLKKLCPRTVIVFGGPHVPDRCEEFLRKHPFIDVAVHGEGERAYLALLESLQDGGWHDVPGISFIAPDGTFRNNPASPRIRDLDEIPSPFLTGVFDPLIEAHPSETWIGLWETNRGCPFQCTFCDWGSATASKVGQFAMERLRREVEWFADRRIEYIFCCDANFGILKRDVEISRFVAETKARTGYPHALSVQNTKNATERAYETQKILSDAGLNKGVALSMQSLDATTLASIKRQNISLDAYLELQRRFARDRVETYSDLILGLPGETYESFVGGVDRLMESGQHNRIQFNNLSILPNAEMGDPEYQARHGMVTVQSDIINIHGRREDMEDDVPESQQLVVATAAMPPADWRRTRTFCWIAALLHFDKLFQIPIIAARSLAGTPYRTLIEAFVDVDAGRYPLLGEIRDFLMAEARSIQQGGPEYVHAPEWLDIYWPADEYIFIKLTAEGRLGDFHAEGGRLIREVTGVRGAAAEAIADAVRLNHALVKQPFVRDDLDVKVEFDVLGLYADELQGEPGEPQPAGELPRSPAIVHIERSSQAYDDFATWCREVVWWGNKKGAYLYGNRTVHRELAGHY
;
A
#
# COMPACT_ATOMS: atom_id res chain seq x y z
N MET A 1 20.11 -13.35 41.65
CA MET A 1 19.28 -12.14 41.42
C MET A 1 17.85 -12.51 41.79
N THR A 2 17.11 -11.58 42.37
CA THR A 2 15.93 -11.78 43.22
C THR A 2 14.78 -12.56 42.59
N THR A 3 14.11 -13.37 43.41
CA THR A 3 12.83 -14.08 43.20
C THR A 3 11.63 -13.12 43.03
N GLY A 4 11.85 -11.93 42.46
CA GLY A 4 10.85 -10.88 42.31
C GLY A 4 10.11 -10.94 40.98
N THR A 5 9.00 -10.22 40.92
CA THR A 5 8.28 -9.87 39.69
C THR A 5 9.17 -8.99 38.80
N LEU A 6 9.18 -9.26 37.50
CA LEU A 6 9.84 -8.49 36.45
C LEU A 6 8.80 -7.58 35.78
N ALA A 7 9.06 -6.28 35.77
CA ALA A 7 8.29 -5.31 35.02
C ALA A 7 8.72 -5.32 33.55
N ILE A 8 7.77 -5.54 32.64
CA ILE A 8 8.02 -5.66 31.20
C ILE A 8 7.39 -4.48 30.47
N GLY A 9 8.22 -3.67 29.81
CA GLY A 9 7.79 -2.65 28.85
C GLY A 9 7.85 -3.19 27.43
N GLN A 10 6.90 -2.80 26.58
CA GLN A 10 6.86 -3.25 25.19
C GLN A 10 6.57 -2.07 24.24
N VAL A 11 7.20 -2.09 23.06
CA VAL A 11 7.09 -1.03 22.05
C VAL A 11 6.81 -1.65 20.68
N GLN A 12 5.69 -1.24 20.08
CA GLN A 12 5.32 -1.53 18.68
C GLN A 12 4.57 -0.32 18.15
N ILE A 13 5.32 0.67 17.73
CA ILE A 13 4.76 1.92 17.20
C ILE A 13 4.21 1.66 15.79
N ASN A 14 2.96 2.03 15.58
CA ASN A 14 2.33 2.12 14.26
C ASN A 14 1.87 3.55 13.99
N ASN A 15 1.86 3.95 12.72
CA ASN A 15 1.25 5.21 12.29
C ASN A 15 -0.28 5.07 12.36
N SER A 16 -0.98 6.08 12.87
CA SER A 16 -2.44 6.06 12.88
C SER A 16 -2.99 6.05 11.45
N PHE A 17 -4.15 5.43 11.24
CA PHE A 17 -4.81 5.39 9.94
C PHE A 17 -6.22 5.93 10.07
N SER A 18 -6.51 7.03 9.38
CA SER A 18 -7.82 7.71 9.43
C SER A 18 -8.28 8.02 10.87
N GLY A 19 -7.34 8.42 11.75
CA GLY A 19 -7.61 8.73 13.15
C GLY A 19 -7.73 7.50 14.07
N GLN A 20 -7.52 6.29 13.55
CA GLN A 20 -7.57 5.04 14.32
C GLN A 20 -6.17 4.52 14.64
N SER A 21 -6.05 3.88 15.81
CA SER A 21 -4.82 3.26 16.31
C SER A 21 -4.84 1.75 16.08
N TYR A 22 -3.69 1.16 15.76
CA TYR A 22 -3.59 -0.29 15.60
C TYR A 22 -3.44 -0.98 16.97
N LEU A 23 -4.20 -2.05 17.20
CA LEU A 23 -3.88 -2.96 18.30
C LEU A 23 -2.49 -3.57 18.06
N PRO A 24 -1.56 -3.53 19.03
CA PRO A 24 -0.19 -4.01 18.85
C PRO A 24 -0.13 -5.54 18.86
N TYR A 25 -0.54 -6.16 17.75
CA TYR A 25 -0.76 -7.60 17.64
C TYR A 25 0.46 -8.45 17.97
N SER A 26 1.66 -8.10 17.48
CA SER A 26 2.86 -8.90 17.74
C SER A 26 3.20 -8.91 19.23
N LEU A 27 3.08 -7.76 19.92
CA LEU A 27 3.27 -7.67 21.37
C LEU A 27 2.20 -8.45 22.13
N GLY A 28 0.95 -8.34 21.71
CA GLY A 28 -0.15 -9.08 22.32
C GLY A 28 0.08 -10.59 22.23
N VAL A 29 0.53 -11.09 21.08
CA VAL A 29 0.89 -12.49 20.88
C VAL A 29 2.03 -12.92 21.80
N LEU A 30 3.11 -12.15 21.90
CA LEU A 30 4.23 -12.45 22.80
C LEU A 30 3.78 -12.51 24.27
N GLN A 31 2.99 -11.54 24.72
CA GLN A 31 2.46 -11.50 26.08
C GLN A 31 1.55 -12.71 26.35
N ALA A 32 0.61 -13.00 25.45
CA ALA A 32 -0.31 -14.13 25.60
C ALA A 32 0.45 -15.46 25.66
N PHE A 33 1.50 -15.60 24.85
CA PHE A 33 2.37 -16.79 24.85
C PHE A 33 3.11 -16.96 26.18
N VAL A 34 3.72 -15.88 26.71
CA VAL A 34 4.41 -15.90 28.01
C VAL A 34 3.43 -16.26 29.14
N GLN A 35 2.25 -15.62 29.15
CA GLN A 35 1.24 -15.87 30.19
C GLN A 35 0.72 -17.32 30.17
N ARG A 36 0.70 -17.96 29.00
CA ARG A 36 0.25 -19.35 28.84
C ARG A 36 1.31 -20.37 29.22
N HIS A 37 2.56 -20.12 28.84
CA HIS A 37 3.60 -21.16 28.79
C HIS A 37 4.74 -20.97 29.79
N ALA A 38 4.88 -19.80 30.41
CA ALA A 38 5.92 -19.60 31.40
C ALA A 38 5.73 -20.51 32.62
N ARG A 39 6.85 -20.94 33.22
CA ARG A 39 6.83 -21.75 34.46
C ARG A 39 6.11 -21.05 35.61
N GLU A 40 6.22 -19.73 35.68
CA GLU A 40 5.61 -18.91 36.73
C GLU A 40 5.06 -17.58 36.15
N PRO A 41 3.90 -17.59 35.49
CA PRO A 41 3.38 -16.44 34.74
C PRO A 41 3.16 -15.17 35.58
N SER A 42 2.84 -15.32 36.87
CA SER A 42 2.63 -14.20 37.81
C SER A 42 3.86 -13.33 38.05
N ARG A 43 5.03 -13.76 37.57
CA ARG A 43 6.27 -12.99 37.67
C ARG A 43 6.45 -11.96 36.59
N TYR A 44 5.68 -11.99 35.51
CA TYR A 44 5.83 -11.05 34.42
C TYR A 44 4.71 -10.01 34.48
N GLU A 45 5.04 -8.83 34.99
CA GLU A 45 4.11 -7.69 35.02
C GLU A 45 4.28 -6.87 33.74
N PHE A 46 3.40 -7.12 32.77
CA PHE A 46 3.38 -6.35 31.53
C PHE A 46 2.74 -4.98 31.74
N ARG A 47 3.48 -3.92 31.43
CA ARG A 47 2.99 -2.53 31.40
C ARG A 47 2.22 -2.26 30.11
N LEU A 48 1.46 -1.17 30.07
CA LEU A 48 0.83 -0.71 28.83
C LEU A 48 1.91 -0.46 27.76
N PRO A 49 1.71 -0.95 26.53
CA PRO A 49 2.70 -0.81 25.47
C PRO A 49 2.73 0.60 24.89
N VAL A 50 3.89 1.00 24.35
CA VAL A 50 3.99 2.15 23.45
C VAL A 50 3.57 1.69 22.05
N TYR A 51 2.32 1.99 21.67
CA TYR A 51 1.68 1.44 20.45
C TYR A 51 1.54 2.46 19.29
N ARG A 52 1.66 3.75 19.57
CA ARG A 52 1.52 4.85 18.60
C ARG A 52 2.72 5.78 18.65
N ARG A 53 2.91 6.54 17.58
CA ARG A 53 3.96 7.56 17.49
C ARG A 53 3.67 8.69 18.49
N MET A 54 4.71 9.15 19.19
CA MET A 54 4.66 10.22 20.19
C MET A 54 6.08 10.79 20.37
N PRO A 55 6.25 11.95 21.05
CA PRO A 55 7.56 12.45 21.40
C PRO A 55 8.41 11.39 22.11
N VAL A 56 9.68 11.29 21.75
CA VAL A 56 10.57 10.23 22.23
C VAL A 56 10.68 10.27 23.75
N TRP A 57 10.77 11.46 24.34
CA TRP A 57 10.82 11.60 25.81
C TRP A 57 9.60 11.00 26.51
N GLN A 58 8.41 11.11 25.92
CA GLN A 58 7.17 10.57 26.50
C GLN A 58 7.16 9.04 26.42
N ALA A 59 7.63 8.47 25.31
CA ALA A 59 7.79 7.03 25.20
C ALA A 59 8.83 6.48 26.20
N VAL A 60 9.92 7.22 26.42
CA VAL A 60 10.94 6.87 27.45
C VAL A 60 10.34 6.92 28.85
N GLU A 61 9.55 7.96 29.17
CA GLU A 61 8.90 8.11 30.48
C GLU A 61 7.97 6.92 30.80
N GLN A 62 7.19 6.46 29.81
CA GLN A 62 6.33 5.28 29.97
C GLN A 62 7.10 3.98 30.25
N LEU A 63 8.37 3.92 29.82
CA LEU A 63 9.24 2.76 30.00
C LEU A 63 10.14 2.87 31.24
N LEU A 64 10.08 3.95 32.02
CA LEU A 64 10.88 4.07 33.23
C LEU A 64 10.48 3.01 34.26
N GLY A 65 11.48 2.38 34.87
CA GLY A 65 11.28 1.38 35.92
C GLY A 65 10.95 -0.03 35.41
N VAL A 66 10.99 -0.28 34.10
CA VAL A 66 10.89 -1.65 33.56
C VAL A 66 12.24 -2.38 33.65
N ASP A 67 12.19 -3.67 33.97
CA ASP A 67 13.35 -4.55 34.01
C ASP A 67 13.73 -5.03 32.60
N VAL A 68 12.74 -5.22 31.73
CA VAL A 68 12.93 -5.62 30.33
C VAL A 68 12.10 -4.70 29.43
N ALA A 69 12.71 -4.19 28.37
CA ALA A 69 12.06 -3.41 27.33
C ALA A 69 12.17 -4.16 25.98
N GLY A 70 11.05 -4.68 25.48
CA GLY A 70 10.94 -5.37 24.20
C GLY A 70 10.48 -4.44 23.09
N PHE A 71 11.15 -4.44 21.94
CA PHE A 71 10.79 -3.62 20.79
C PHE A 71 10.55 -4.50 19.56
N SER A 72 9.38 -4.32 18.93
CA SER A 72 9.03 -4.97 17.67
C SER A 72 9.29 -4.01 16.51
N LEU A 73 10.36 -4.25 15.77
CA LEU A 73 10.88 -3.39 14.72
C LEU A 73 10.28 -3.71 13.35
N TYR A 74 9.77 -2.66 12.72
CA TYR A 74 9.28 -2.62 11.35
C TYR A 74 9.92 -1.43 10.62
N VAL A 75 9.83 -1.41 9.29
CA VAL A 75 10.39 -0.31 8.48
C VAL A 75 9.87 1.07 8.89
N TRP A 76 8.66 1.15 9.46
CA TRP A 76 8.00 2.40 9.89
C TRP A 76 8.20 2.76 11.36
N ASN A 77 9.06 2.05 12.12
CA ASN A 77 9.33 2.39 13.52
C ASN A 77 10.75 2.10 14.00
N ALA A 78 11.67 1.73 13.10
CA ALA A 78 12.99 1.24 13.47
C ALA A 78 13.83 2.33 14.14
N ARG A 79 13.89 3.53 13.54
CA ARG A 79 14.77 4.61 14.00
C ARG A 79 14.26 5.22 15.29
N ILE A 80 12.95 5.45 15.42
CA ILE A 80 12.37 5.96 16.67
C ILE A 80 12.55 4.94 17.80
N SER A 81 12.39 3.64 17.54
CA SER A 81 12.60 2.59 18.55
C SER A 81 14.05 2.51 19.02
N VAL A 82 15.01 2.61 18.10
CA VAL A 82 16.45 2.70 18.41
C VAL A 82 16.74 3.90 19.30
N GLU A 83 16.15 5.06 19.02
CA GLU A 83 16.36 6.27 19.82
C GLU A 83 15.72 6.18 21.22
N ILE A 84 14.49 5.66 21.32
CA ILE A 84 13.81 5.41 22.61
C ILE A 84 14.67 4.47 23.46
N ALA A 85 15.12 3.35 22.90
CA ALA A 85 15.99 2.38 23.59
C ALA A 85 17.31 3.01 24.07
N ARG A 86 17.94 3.84 23.23
CA ARG A 86 19.19 4.54 23.58
C ARG A 86 19.01 5.46 24.78
N ARG A 87 17.94 6.27 24.79
CA ARG A 87 17.64 7.19 25.89
C ARG A 87 17.22 6.44 27.16
N LEU A 88 16.40 5.39 27.02
CA LEU A 88 16.01 4.54 28.13
C LEU A 88 17.23 3.90 28.80
N LYS A 89 18.14 3.27 28.04
CA LYS A 89 19.36 2.66 28.60
C LYS A 89 20.23 3.66 29.35
N LYS A 90 20.30 4.91 28.87
CA LYS A 90 21.06 5.98 29.53
C LYS A 90 20.49 6.32 30.92
N LEU A 91 19.16 6.31 31.08
CA LEU A 91 18.48 6.61 32.34
C LEU A 91 18.37 5.37 33.25
N CYS A 92 18.20 4.19 32.65
CA CYS A 92 18.04 2.91 33.33
C CYS A 92 19.06 1.89 32.79
N PRO A 93 20.35 1.97 33.19
CA PRO A 93 21.41 1.11 32.64
C PRO A 93 21.23 -0.39 32.86
N ARG A 94 20.35 -0.77 33.80
CA ARG A 94 20.05 -2.16 34.15
C ARG A 94 18.90 -2.78 33.34
N THR A 95 18.09 -1.97 32.67
CA THR A 95 16.98 -2.48 31.85
C THR A 95 17.55 -3.30 30.70
N VAL A 96 17.08 -4.54 30.54
CA VAL A 96 17.44 -5.40 29.41
C VAL A 96 16.64 -4.97 28.18
N ILE A 97 17.32 -4.60 27.11
CA ILE A 97 16.74 -4.13 25.85
C ILE A 97 16.80 -5.26 24.84
N VAL A 98 15.63 -5.69 24.41
CA VAL A 98 15.43 -6.79 23.48
C VAL A 98 14.76 -6.26 22.22
N PHE A 99 15.41 -6.42 21.08
CA PHE A 99 14.85 -6.06 19.78
C PHE A 99 14.45 -7.33 19.01
N GLY A 100 13.31 -7.31 18.36
CA GLY A 100 12.85 -8.36 17.45
C GLY A 100 12.00 -7.79 16.32
N GLY A 101 11.46 -8.64 15.47
CA GLY A 101 10.64 -8.22 14.33
C GLY A 101 11.41 -8.14 13.01
N PRO A 102 10.70 -8.00 11.88
CA PRO A 102 11.24 -8.22 10.53
C PRO A 102 12.32 -7.22 10.12
N HIS A 103 12.44 -6.07 10.79
CA HIS A 103 13.47 -5.08 10.46
C HIS A 103 14.82 -5.33 11.15
N VAL A 104 14.89 -6.25 12.13
CA VAL A 104 16.17 -6.65 12.73
C VAL A 104 16.99 -7.40 11.67
N PRO A 105 18.22 -6.96 11.32
CA PRO A 105 18.98 -7.63 10.28
C PRO A 105 19.41 -9.05 10.68
N ASP A 106 19.23 -10.04 9.79
CA ASP A 106 19.71 -11.41 9.97
C ASP A 106 21.23 -11.44 10.21
N ARG A 107 21.98 -10.60 9.46
CA ARG A 107 23.40 -10.32 9.70
C ARG A 107 23.54 -9.24 10.78
N CYS A 108 23.30 -9.63 12.03
CA CYS A 108 23.06 -8.68 13.12
C CYS A 108 24.33 -8.05 13.76
N GLU A 109 25.53 -8.51 13.45
CA GLU A 109 26.75 -8.05 14.14
C GLU A 109 26.98 -6.54 14.01
N GLU A 110 26.94 -6.01 12.80
CA GLU A 110 27.15 -4.58 12.55
C GLU A 110 26.08 -3.74 13.27
N PHE A 111 24.83 -4.20 13.23
CA PHE A 111 23.71 -3.54 13.90
C PHE A 111 23.92 -3.45 15.42
N LEU A 112 24.26 -4.56 16.08
CA LEU A 112 24.50 -4.57 17.53
C LEU A 112 25.74 -3.76 17.92
N ARG A 113 26.81 -3.80 17.12
CA ARG A 113 28.01 -2.98 17.37
C ARG A 113 27.74 -1.49 17.22
N LYS A 114 26.90 -1.10 16.25
CA LYS A 114 26.46 0.29 16.05
C LYS A 114 25.53 0.77 17.18
N HIS A 115 24.81 -0.15 17.81
CA HIS A 115 23.81 0.14 18.85
C HIS A 115 24.11 -0.65 20.15
N PRO A 116 25.20 -0.31 20.87
CA PRO A 116 25.70 -1.11 22.02
C PRO A 116 24.77 -1.09 23.26
N PHE A 117 23.68 -0.32 23.21
CA PHE A 117 22.64 -0.31 24.25
C PHE A 117 21.58 -1.41 24.04
N ILE A 118 21.60 -2.13 22.91
CA ILE A 118 20.76 -3.30 22.67
C ILE A 118 21.47 -4.51 23.24
N ASP A 119 20.85 -5.23 24.17
CA ASP A 119 21.46 -6.41 24.78
C ASP A 119 21.25 -7.66 23.92
N VAL A 120 20.07 -7.80 23.32
CA VAL A 120 19.68 -8.99 22.55
C VAL A 120 18.85 -8.62 21.31
N ALA A 121 19.18 -9.24 20.18
CA ALA A 121 18.36 -9.26 18.98
C ALA A 121 17.72 -10.65 18.80
N VAL A 122 16.42 -10.71 18.57
CA VAL A 122 15.62 -11.93 18.35
C VAL A 122 15.28 -12.04 16.87
N HIS A 123 15.48 -13.23 16.30
CA HIS A 123 15.30 -13.52 14.88
C HIS A 123 14.15 -14.50 14.65
N GLY A 124 13.42 -14.31 13.55
CA GLY A 124 12.30 -15.18 13.16
C GLY A 124 11.08 -15.07 14.08
N GLU A 125 10.49 -16.22 14.42
CA GLU A 125 9.32 -16.29 15.32
C GLU A 125 9.73 -16.05 16.77
N GLY A 126 9.23 -14.94 17.34
CA GLY A 126 9.67 -14.44 18.63
C GLY A 126 9.07 -15.14 19.85
N GLU A 127 7.96 -15.86 19.72
CA GLU A 127 7.17 -16.37 20.85
C GLU A 127 8.00 -17.26 21.79
N ARG A 128 8.66 -18.29 21.24
CA ARG A 128 9.49 -19.23 22.01
C ARG A 128 10.79 -18.58 22.50
N ALA A 129 11.45 -17.80 21.64
CA ALA A 129 12.72 -17.15 21.96
C ALA A 129 12.55 -16.10 23.07
N TYR A 130 11.48 -15.31 23.01
CA TYR A 130 11.16 -14.29 24.00
C TYR A 130 10.82 -14.90 25.36
N LEU A 131 10.00 -15.96 25.39
CA LEU A 131 9.73 -16.70 26.62
C LEU A 131 11.03 -17.27 27.21
N ALA A 132 11.83 -17.98 26.42
CA ALA A 132 13.09 -18.57 26.86
C ALA A 132 14.06 -17.51 27.39
N LEU A 133 14.13 -16.35 26.73
CA LEU A 133 14.91 -15.21 27.19
C LEU A 133 14.45 -14.73 28.57
N LEU A 134 13.15 -14.52 28.76
CA LEU A 134 12.59 -14.05 30.04
C LEU A 134 12.81 -15.05 31.18
N GLU A 135 12.74 -16.36 30.92
CA GLU A 135 13.06 -17.40 31.91
C GLU A 135 14.56 -17.43 32.23
N SER A 136 15.42 -17.28 31.21
CA SER A 136 16.88 -17.38 31.34
C SER A 136 17.52 -16.27 32.18
N LEU A 137 16.83 -15.13 32.36
CA LEU A 137 17.32 -13.99 33.17
C LEU A 137 17.67 -14.38 34.61
N GLN A 138 17.13 -15.50 35.09
CA GLN A 138 17.36 -16.02 36.44
C GLN A 138 18.44 -17.10 36.48
N ASP A 139 18.59 -17.84 35.39
CA ASP A 139 19.44 -19.03 35.27
C ASP A 139 20.86 -18.68 34.80
N GLY A 140 21.26 -17.41 34.91
CA GLY A 140 22.59 -16.93 34.50
C GLY A 140 22.65 -16.29 33.12
N GLY A 141 21.50 -15.97 32.52
CA GLY A 141 21.38 -15.18 31.28
C GLY A 141 21.02 -15.99 30.05
N TRP A 142 20.91 -15.32 28.91
CA TRP A 142 20.33 -15.83 27.65
C TRP A 142 21.32 -16.54 26.71
N HIS A 143 22.49 -16.94 27.20
CA HIS A 143 23.60 -17.44 26.40
C HIS A 143 23.24 -18.62 25.48
N ASP A 144 22.36 -19.52 25.93
CA ASP A 144 21.93 -20.72 25.19
C ASP A 144 20.54 -20.59 24.56
N VAL A 145 19.93 -19.40 24.59
CA VAL A 145 18.58 -19.20 24.00
C VAL A 145 18.68 -19.30 22.47
N PRO A 146 17.90 -20.17 21.80
CA PRO A 146 17.92 -20.26 20.34
C PRO A 146 17.33 -19.01 19.68
N GLY A 147 17.80 -18.71 18.46
CA GLY A 147 17.24 -17.64 17.62
C GLY A 147 17.58 -16.22 18.06
N ILE A 148 18.64 -16.03 18.85
CA ILE A 148 19.10 -14.70 19.25
C ILE A 148 20.53 -14.40 18.82
N SER A 149 20.84 -13.11 18.66
CA SER A 149 22.20 -12.60 18.58
C SER A 149 22.48 -11.59 19.68
N PHE A 150 23.71 -11.54 20.17
CA PHE A 150 24.15 -10.58 21.19
C PHE A 150 25.68 -10.37 21.13
N ILE A 151 26.15 -9.31 21.78
CA ILE A 151 27.58 -9.12 22.06
C ILE A 151 27.84 -9.59 23.49
N ALA A 152 28.69 -10.61 23.66
CA ALA A 152 29.03 -11.15 24.96
C ALA A 152 29.91 -10.17 25.77
N PRO A 153 30.02 -10.32 27.11
CA PRO A 153 30.83 -9.44 27.95
C PRO A 153 32.32 -9.36 27.56
N ASP A 154 32.85 -10.38 26.89
CA ASP A 154 34.22 -10.41 26.35
C ASP A 154 34.36 -9.70 24.98
N GLY A 155 33.27 -9.11 24.47
CA GLY A 155 33.21 -8.43 23.18
C GLY A 155 32.96 -9.34 21.97
N THR A 156 32.85 -10.66 22.18
CA THR A 156 32.57 -11.61 21.10
C THR A 156 31.14 -11.50 20.61
N PHE A 157 30.95 -11.45 19.29
CA PHE A 157 29.64 -11.57 18.69
C PHE A 157 29.19 -13.03 18.78
N ARG A 158 27.97 -13.23 19.28
CA ARG A 158 27.32 -14.54 19.38
C ARG A 158 26.06 -14.50 18.53
N ASN A 159 25.94 -15.49 17.65
CA ASN A 159 24.72 -15.75 16.89
C ASN A 159 24.30 -17.19 17.17
N ASN A 160 23.23 -17.36 17.93
CA ASN A 160 22.76 -18.68 18.32
C ASN A 160 21.99 -19.34 17.17
N PRO A 161 21.97 -20.68 17.10
CA PRO A 161 21.21 -21.40 16.08
C PRO A 161 19.75 -20.95 16.02
N ALA A 162 19.18 -20.88 14.82
CA ALA A 162 17.80 -20.46 14.60
C ALA A 162 16.81 -21.30 15.44
N SER A 163 15.80 -20.62 16.00
CA SER A 163 14.72 -21.30 16.72
C SER A 163 13.88 -22.16 15.75
N PRO A 164 13.50 -23.39 16.12
CA PRO A 164 12.60 -24.18 15.30
C PRO A 164 11.25 -23.49 15.14
N ARG A 165 10.84 -23.35 13.89
CA ARG A 165 9.54 -22.77 13.54
C ARG A 165 8.38 -23.51 14.22
N ILE A 166 7.42 -22.75 14.74
CA ILE A 166 6.16 -23.23 15.30
C ILE A 166 5.32 -23.81 14.16
N ARG A 167 5.10 -25.13 14.20
CA ARG A 167 4.34 -25.85 13.17
C ARG A 167 2.85 -25.85 13.48
N ASP A 168 2.51 -26.06 14.74
CA ASP A 168 1.15 -25.98 15.24
C ASP A 168 0.92 -24.57 15.78
N LEU A 169 0.22 -23.74 15.01
CA LEU A 169 -0.05 -22.36 15.41
C LEU A 169 -1.05 -22.28 16.57
N ASP A 170 -1.79 -23.34 16.89
CA ASP A 170 -2.70 -23.35 18.04
C ASP A 170 -1.93 -23.39 19.38
N GLU A 171 -0.62 -23.65 19.36
CA GLU A 171 0.25 -23.41 20.52
C GLU A 171 0.28 -21.94 20.94
N ILE A 172 0.01 -21.01 20.03
CA ILE A 172 0.05 -19.57 20.26
C ILE A 172 -1.34 -19.09 20.68
N PRO A 173 -1.55 -18.60 21.92
CA PRO A 173 -2.85 -18.11 22.34
C PRO A 173 -3.27 -16.85 21.58
N SER A 174 -4.58 -16.67 21.38
CA SER A 174 -5.13 -15.46 20.78
C SER A 174 -5.11 -14.29 21.76
N PRO A 175 -4.42 -13.17 21.48
CA PRO A 175 -4.43 -12.02 22.38
C PRO A 175 -5.81 -11.35 22.49
N PHE A 176 -6.67 -11.54 21.48
CA PHE A 176 -8.06 -11.10 21.52
C PHE A 176 -8.86 -11.92 22.54
N LEU A 177 -8.73 -13.26 22.48
CA LEU A 177 -9.55 -14.16 23.30
C LEU A 177 -9.01 -14.38 24.72
N THR A 178 -7.76 -14.02 25.00
CA THR A 178 -7.16 -14.10 26.35
C THR A 178 -7.34 -12.82 27.19
N GLY A 179 -7.91 -11.76 26.63
CA GLY A 179 -8.10 -10.48 27.32
C GLY A 179 -6.83 -9.63 27.43
N VAL A 180 -5.78 -9.95 26.67
CA VAL A 180 -4.50 -9.20 26.70
C VAL A 180 -4.67 -7.74 26.28
N PHE A 181 -5.60 -7.47 25.36
CA PHE A 181 -5.88 -6.09 24.92
C PHE A 181 -6.87 -5.34 25.80
N ASP A 182 -7.58 -6.00 26.71
CA ASP A 182 -8.63 -5.35 27.51
C ASP A 182 -8.09 -4.17 28.34
N PRO A 183 -6.96 -4.30 29.08
CA PRO A 183 -6.40 -3.16 29.84
C PRO A 183 -6.01 -1.97 28.96
N LEU A 184 -5.53 -2.22 27.72
CA LEU A 184 -5.14 -1.17 26.79
C LEU A 184 -6.36 -0.41 26.27
N ILE A 185 -7.41 -1.13 25.90
CA ILE A 185 -8.67 -0.55 25.42
C ILE A 185 -9.34 0.25 26.54
N GLU A 186 -9.39 -0.30 27.76
CA GLU A 186 -9.97 0.35 28.94
C GLU A 186 -9.22 1.63 29.34
N ALA A 187 -7.89 1.64 29.24
CA ALA A 187 -7.07 2.81 29.53
C ALA A 187 -7.26 3.96 28.52
N HIS A 188 -7.79 3.67 27.33
CA HIS A 188 -7.93 4.63 26.24
C HIS A 188 -9.32 4.59 25.57
N PRO A 189 -10.39 4.96 26.30
CA PRO A 189 -11.78 4.83 25.82
C PRO A 189 -12.13 5.76 24.66
N SER A 190 -11.31 6.78 24.39
CA SER A 190 -11.48 7.69 23.25
C SER A 190 -10.80 7.19 21.97
N GLU A 191 -9.99 6.13 22.05
CA GLU A 191 -9.31 5.57 20.89
C GLU A 191 -10.26 4.65 20.12
N THR A 192 -10.22 4.77 18.80
CA THR A 192 -10.80 3.79 17.87
C THR A 192 -9.69 2.86 17.39
N TRP A 193 -9.98 1.56 17.38
CA TRP A 193 -8.97 0.53 17.18
C TRP A 193 -9.11 -0.19 15.83
N ILE A 194 -7.98 -0.44 15.19
CA ILE A 194 -7.84 -1.34 14.04
C ILE A 194 -7.36 -2.70 14.53
N GLY A 195 -8.06 -3.77 14.14
CA GLY A 195 -7.64 -5.14 14.42
C GLY A 195 -6.60 -5.63 13.41
N LEU A 196 -5.39 -5.96 13.85
CA LEU A 196 -4.41 -6.70 13.05
C LEU A 196 -4.66 -8.20 13.22
N TRP A 197 -5.08 -8.88 12.16
CA TRP A 197 -5.54 -10.27 12.24
C TRP A 197 -4.68 -11.22 11.41
N GLU A 198 -4.15 -12.27 12.02
CA GLU A 198 -3.37 -13.30 11.34
C GLU A 198 -4.18 -14.60 11.35
N THR A 199 -4.52 -15.13 10.18
CA THR A 199 -5.22 -16.42 10.06
C THR A 199 -4.26 -17.55 9.72
N ASN A 200 -3.17 -17.23 9.02
CA ASN A 200 -2.09 -18.15 8.68
C ASN A 200 -0.73 -17.44 8.72
N ARG A 201 0.35 -18.23 8.77
CA ARG A 201 1.72 -17.72 8.80
C ARG A 201 2.58 -18.34 7.72
N GLY A 202 3.29 -17.50 6.97
CA GLY A 202 4.25 -17.89 5.93
C GLY A 202 3.73 -17.73 4.50
N CYS A 203 4.64 -17.73 3.52
CA CYS A 203 4.33 -17.56 2.11
C CYS A 203 5.18 -18.53 1.27
N PRO A 204 4.58 -19.29 0.34
CA PRO A 204 5.33 -20.24 -0.49
C PRO A 204 6.11 -19.58 -1.64
N PHE A 205 5.92 -18.28 -1.88
CA PHE A 205 6.63 -17.54 -2.94
C PHE A 205 7.97 -17.02 -2.44
N GLN A 206 8.93 -16.85 -3.35
CA GLN A 206 10.32 -16.49 -3.06
C GLN A 206 10.72 -15.15 -3.69
N CYS A 207 9.78 -14.19 -3.75
CA CYS A 207 10.00 -12.91 -4.42
C CYS A 207 11.24 -12.21 -3.83
N THR A 208 12.20 -11.82 -4.66
CA THR A 208 13.52 -11.34 -4.18
C THR A 208 13.44 -10.04 -3.37
N PHE A 209 12.43 -9.21 -3.62
CA PHE A 209 12.16 -7.94 -2.92
C PHE A 209 11.36 -8.10 -1.62
N CYS A 210 10.90 -9.32 -1.28
CA CYS A 210 9.96 -9.56 -0.19
C CYS A 210 10.62 -10.30 0.96
N ASP A 211 10.41 -9.81 2.18
CA ASP A 211 10.92 -10.43 3.41
C ASP A 211 10.12 -11.69 3.84
N TRP A 212 8.83 -11.72 3.52
CA TRP A 212 7.90 -12.79 3.92
C TRP A 212 8.18 -14.15 3.26
N GLY A 213 8.79 -14.13 2.07
CA GLY A 213 9.01 -15.30 1.21
C GLY A 213 10.38 -15.95 1.34
N SER A 214 11.20 -15.51 2.31
CA SER A 214 12.54 -16.06 2.52
C SER A 214 12.50 -17.58 2.77
N ALA A 215 13.59 -18.29 2.45
CA ALA A 215 13.62 -19.76 2.36
C ALA A 215 13.11 -20.50 3.61
N THR A 216 13.14 -19.86 4.78
CA THR A 216 12.67 -20.37 6.08
C THR A 216 11.14 -20.34 6.25
N ALA A 217 10.40 -19.50 5.50
CA ALA A 217 8.96 -19.25 5.65
C ALA A 217 8.05 -19.92 4.59
N SER A 218 8.61 -20.76 3.71
CA SER A 218 7.92 -21.34 2.55
C SER A 218 6.70 -22.24 2.83
N LYS A 219 6.56 -22.76 4.06
CA LYS A 219 5.39 -23.54 4.48
C LYS A 219 4.34 -22.65 5.13
N VAL A 220 3.06 -22.87 4.83
CA VAL A 220 1.97 -22.08 5.43
C VAL A 220 1.40 -22.83 6.64
N GLY A 221 1.64 -22.29 7.84
CA GLY A 221 1.01 -22.74 9.09
C GLY A 221 -0.38 -22.12 9.24
N GLN A 222 -1.27 -22.76 9.97
CA GLN A 222 -2.70 -22.42 10.00
C GLN A 222 -3.22 -22.39 11.45
N PHE A 223 -3.92 -21.31 11.85
CA PHE A 223 -4.68 -21.28 13.10
C PHE A 223 -6.02 -22.04 12.96
N ALA A 224 -6.53 -22.67 14.02
CA ALA A 224 -7.82 -23.36 13.98
C ALA A 224 -8.99 -22.45 13.59
N MET A 225 -9.90 -22.96 12.74
CA MET A 225 -11.10 -22.25 12.29
C MET A 225 -12.00 -21.80 13.45
N GLU A 226 -12.08 -22.59 14.53
CA GLU A 226 -12.89 -22.25 15.69
C GLU A 226 -12.36 -21.01 16.43
N ARG A 227 -11.03 -20.88 16.54
CA ARG A 227 -10.41 -19.67 17.07
C ARG A 227 -10.77 -18.46 16.21
N LEU A 228 -10.62 -18.58 14.88
CA LEU A 228 -10.86 -17.48 13.94
C LEU A 228 -12.31 -16.98 13.99
N ARG A 229 -13.28 -17.88 14.13
CA ARG A 229 -14.70 -17.50 14.35
C ARG A 229 -14.86 -16.66 15.61
N ARG A 230 -14.31 -17.12 16.72
CA ARG A 230 -14.41 -16.41 18.01
C ARG A 230 -13.71 -15.05 17.98
N GLU A 231 -12.59 -14.92 17.27
CA GLU A 231 -11.91 -13.63 17.09
C GLU A 231 -12.78 -12.65 16.29
N VAL A 232 -13.50 -13.11 15.27
CA VAL A 232 -14.43 -12.26 14.51
C VAL A 232 -15.62 -11.80 15.36
N GLU A 233 -16.18 -12.67 16.21
CA GLU A 233 -17.17 -12.24 17.20
C GLU A 233 -16.58 -11.19 18.17
N TRP A 234 -15.35 -11.39 18.64
CA TRP A 234 -14.68 -10.42 19.51
C TRP A 234 -14.52 -9.05 18.84
N PHE A 235 -14.16 -9.02 17.55
CA PHE A 235 -14.07 -7.78 16.77
C PHE A 235 -15.43 -7.09 16.67
N ALA A 236 -16.50 -7.86 16.41
CA ALA A 236 -17.86 -7.32 16.31
C ALA A 236 -18.38 -6.79 17.66
N ASP A 237 -18.18 -7.53 18.75
CA ASP A 237 -18.61 -7.15 20.11
C ASP A 237 -17.96 -5.84 20.57
N ARG A 238 -16.69 -5.62 20.21
CA ARG A 238 -15.94 -4.40 20.50
C ARG A 238 -16.05 -3.33 19.42
N ARG A 239 -16.89 -3.54 18.41
CA ARG A 239 -17.14 -2.60 17.32
C ARG A 239 -15.88 -2.17 16.58
N ILE A 240 -14.95 -3.11 16.37
CA ILE A 240 -13.77 -2.89 15.55
C ILE A 240 -14.24 -2.68 14.10
N GLU A 241 -14.08 -1.47 13.60
CA GLU A 241 -14.57 -1.09 12.27
C GLU A 241 -13.73 -1.66 11.15
N TYR A 242 -12.41 -1.69 11.34
CA TYR A 242 -11.46 -2.08 10.32
C TYR A 242 -10.57 -3.20 10.83
N ILE A 243 -10.54 -4.28 10.06
CA ILE A 243 -9.63 -5.40 10.27
C ILE A 243 -8.62 -5.40 9.13
N PHE A 244 -7.34 -5.41 9.47
CA PHE A 244 -6.25 -5.63 8.54
C PHE A 244 -5.75 -7.07 8.71
N CYS A 245 -6.03 -7.92 7.73
CA CYS A 245 -5.52 -9.27 7.69
C CYS A 245 -4.04 -9.25 7.28
N CYS A 246 -3.18 -9.71 8.19
CA CYS A 246 -1.74 -9.75 8.04
C CYS A 246 -1.22 -10.95 7.23
N ASP A 247 -2.10 -11.85 6.79
CA ASP A 247 -1.72 -12.96 5.89
C ASP A 247 -1.16 -12.40 4.57
N ALA A 248 -0.04 -12.91 4.06
CA ALA A 248 0.48 -12.41 2.77
C ALA A 248 -0.23 -12.99 1.54
N ASN A 249 -1.09 -14.00 1.68
CA ASN A 249 -1.75 -14.66 0.55
C ASN A 249 -3.16 -15.12 0.89
N PHE A 250 -4.04 -14.21 1.29
CA PHE A 250 -5.43 -14.55 1.55
C PHE A 250 -6.13 -15.03 0.27
N GLY A 251 -6.82 -16.17 0.35
CA GLY A 251 -7.43 -16.89 -0.78
C GLY A 251 -6.54 -18.02 -1.34
N ILE A 252 -5.34 -18.26 -0.78
CA ILE A 252 -4.49 -19.38 -1.19
C ILE A 252 -4.99 -20.71 -0.64
N LEU A 253 -5.61 -20.70 0.55
CA LEU A 253 -6.11 -21.91 1.22
C LEU A 253 -7.61 -22.09 0.95
N LYS A 254 -8.08 -23.34 0.94
CA LYS A 254 -9.51 -23.64 0.73
C LYS A 254 -10.42 -23.01 1.79
N ARG A 255 -9.94 -22.92 3.03
CA ARG A 255 -10.67 -22.38 4.18
C ARG A 255 -10.85 -20.86 4.12
N ASP A 256 -10.08 -20.15 3.30
CA ASP A 256 -10.16 -18.68 3.22
C ASP A 256 -11.53 -18.24 2.67
N VAL A 257 -12.15 -19.07 1.83
CA VAL A 257 -13.56 -18.91 1.41
C VAL A 257 -14.50 -18.99 2.61
N GLU A 258 -14.31 -19.97 3.49
CA GLU A 258 -15.12 -20.13 4.71
C GLU A 258 -14.91 -18.96 5.67
N ILE A 259 -13.67 -18.45 5.78
CA ILE A 259 -13.35 -17.23 6.52
C ILE A 259 -14.10 -16.03 5.99
N SER A 260 -14.04 -15.78 4.68
CA SER A 260 -14.81 -14.70 4.05
C SER A 260 -16.31 -14.81 4.33
N ARG A 261 -16.87 -16.03 4.28
CA ARG A 261 -18.30 -16.26 4.55
C ARG A 261 -18.69 -15.87 5.96
N PHE A 262 -17.99 -16.37 7.00
CA PHE A 262 -18.42 -16.06 8.37
C PHE A 262 -18.14 -14.61 8.77
N VAL A 263 -17.13 -13.94 8.18
CA VAL A 263 -16.95 -12.48 8.37
C VAL A 263 -18.11 -11.71 7.74
N ALA A 264 -18.53 -12.07 6.53
CA ALA A 264 -19.68 -11.47 5.85
C ALA A 264 -20.99 -11.69 6.63
N GLU A 265 -21.22 -12.92 7.11
CA GLU A 265 -22.37 -13.26 7.95
C GLU A 265 -22.38 -12.48 9.27
N THR A 266 -21.22 -12.31 9.90
CA THR A 266 -21.08 -11.51 11.12
C THR A 266 -21.40 -10.05 10.86
N LYS A 267 -20.87 -9.45 9.78
CA LYS A 267 -21.22 -8.08 9.37
C LYS A 267 -22.71 -7.93 9.12
N ALA A 268 -23.33 -8.86 8.41
CA ALA A 268 -24.76 -8.82 8.15
C ALA A 268 -25.60 -8.87 9.45
N ARG A 269 -25.12 -9.60 10.47
CA ARG A 269 -25.79 -9.75 11.77
C ARG A 269 -25.57 -8.55 12.70
N THR A 270 -24.36 -8.00 12.75
CA THR A 270 -23.94 -7.04 13.80
C THR A 270 -23.67 -5.63 13.28
N GLY A 271 -23.50 -5.47 11.97
CA GLY A 271 -22.97 -4.25 11.33
C GLY A 271 -21.44 -4.16 11.30
N TYR A 272 -20.73 -5.05 12.00
CA TYR A 272 -19.27 -5.02 12.13
C TYR A 272 -18.60 -6.32 11.64
N PRO A 273 -17.36 -6.25 11.11
CA PRO A 273 -16.59 -5.04 10.82
C PRO A 273 -17.14 -4.28 9.59
N HIS A 274 -16.80 -3.00 9.45
CA HIS A 274 -17.13 -2.23 8.25
C HIS A 274 -16.29 -2.69 7.05
N ALA A 275 -15.01 -3.01 7.27
CA ALA A 275 -14.11 -3.47 6.23
C ALA A 275 -13.08 -4.51 6.73
N LEU A 276 -12.73 -5.42 5.82
CA LEU A 276 -11.66 -6.41 5.98
C LEU A 276 -10.67 -6.22 4.82
N SER A 277 -9.49 -5.70 5.13
CA SER A 277 -8.39 -5.58 4.17
C SER A 277 -7.55 -6.84 4.18
N VAL A 278 -7.25 -7.37 3.00
CA VAL A 278 -6.51 -8.63 2.83
C VAL A 278 -5.41 -8.48 1.79
N GLN A 279 -4.30 -9.21 1.94
CA GLN A 279 -3.29 -9.32 0.89
C GLN A 279 -3.66 -10.47 -0.05
N ASN A 280 -4.07 -10.14 -1.27
CA ASN A 280 -4.59 -11.15 -2.20
C ASN A 280 -3.55 -12.20 -2.58
N THR A 281 -4.04 -13.43 -2.71
CA THR A 281 -3.25 -14.56 -3.21
C THR A 281 -2.70 -14.27 -4.60
N LYS A 282 -1.48 -14.76 -4.84
CA LYS A 282 -0.80 -14.53 -6.11
C LYS A 282 -1.22 -15.51 -7.20
N ASN A 283 -2.15 -16.43 -6.91
CA ASN A 283 -2.65 -17.41 -7.87
C ASN A 283 -4.10 -17.09 -8.26
N ALA A 284 -4.34 -16.93 -9.56
CA ALA A 284 -5.68 -16.77 -10.11
C ALA A 284 -6.43 -18.11 -10.15
N THR A 285 -7.02 -18.49 -9.01
CA THR A 285 -7.79 -19.73 -8.84
C THR A 285 -9.26 -19.42 -8.56
N GLU A 286 -10.16 -20.39 -8.75
CA GLU A 286 -11.59 -20.21 -8.45
C GLU A 286 -11.83 -19.73 -7.01
N ARG A 287 -11.10 -20.32 -6.05
CA ARG A 287 -11.16 -19.90 -4.65
C ARG A 287 -10.71 -18.46 -4.42
N ALA A 288 -9.74 -17.97 -5.19
CA ALA A 288 -9.26 -16.58 -5.08
C ALA A 288 -10.37 -15.62 -5.51
N TYR A 289 -11.02 -15.93 -6.63
CA TYR A 289 -12.20 -15.20 -7.10
C TYR A 289 -13.33 -15.25 -6.07
N GLU A 290 -13.72 -16.44 -5.61
CA GLU A 290 -14.84 -16.62 -4.68
C GLU A 290 -14.64 -15.85 -3.37
N THR A 291 -13.44 -15.93 -2.80
CA THR A 291 -13.05 -15.22 -1.57
C THR A 291 -13.29 -13.72 -1.73
N GLN A 292 -12.84 -13.13 -2.83
CA GLN A 292 -12.97 -11.69 -3.08
C GLN A 292 -14.40 -11.29 -3.45
N LYS A 293 -15.13 -12.14 -4.19
CA LYS A 293 -16.53 -11.89 -4.53
C LYS A 293 -17.40 -11.81 -3.28
N ILE A 294 -17.21 -12.74 -2.32
CA ILE A 294 -17.93 -12.71 -1.04
C ILE A 294 -17.65 -11.42 -0.27
N LEU A 295 -16.38 -11.01 -0.18
CA LEU A 295 -16.01 -9.78 0.52
C LEU A 295 -16.57 -8.54 -0.19
N SER A 296 -16.57 -8.52 -1.52
CA SER A 296 -17.13 -7.42 -2.33
C SER A 296 -18.65 -7.31 -2.16
N ASP A 297 -19.38 -8.42 -2.27
CA ASP A 297 -20.84 -8.45 -2.13
C ASP A 297 -21.31 -8.04 -0.72
N ALA A 298 -20.50 -8.34 0.29
CA ALA A 298 -20.73 -7.91 1.67
C ALA A 298 -20.26 -6.45 1.93
N GLY A 299 -19.70 -5.75 0.95
CA GLY A 299 -19.09 -4.43 1.08
C GLY A 299 -17.94 -4.38 2.08
N LEU A 300 -17.22 -5.50 2.26
CA LEU A 300 -16.10 -5.65 3.19
C LEU A 300 -14.76 -5.29 2.56
N ASN A 301 -14.59 -5.47 1.24
CA ASN A 301 -13.37 -5.06 0.55
C ASN A 301 -13.49 -3.63 -0.02
N LYS A 302 -12.36 -3.03 -0.36
CA LYS A 302 -12.26 -1.70 -1.02
C LYS A 302 -11.65 -1.82 -2.42
N GLY A 303 -11.88 -2.96 -3.06
CA GLY A 303 -11.24 -3.36 -4.31
C GLY A 303 -10.20 -4.48 -4.16
N VAL A 304 -10.04 -5.25 -5.24
CA VAL A 304 -9.16 -6.41 -5.33
C VAL A 304 -7.82 -5.99 -5.93
N ALA A 305 -6.78 -6.04 -5.11
CA ALA A 305 -5.40 -5.91 -5.55
C ALA A 305 -4.98 -7.07 -6.48
N LEU A 306 -4.55 -6.75 -7.69
CA LEU A 306 -3.92 -7.65 -8.65
C LEU A 306 -2.42 -7.31 -8.71
N SER A 307 -1.67 -7.87 -7.75
CA SER A 307 -0.29 -7.47 -7.49
C SER A 307 0.70 -8.14 -8.45
N MET A 308 0.90 -7.55 -9.63
CA MET A 308 1.69 -8.12 -10.73
C MET A 308 3.18 -7.76 -10.63
N GLN A 309 3.51 -6.61 -10.05
CA GLN A 309 4.84 -6.02 -9.92
C GLN A 309 5.53 -5.65 -11.24
N SER A 310 5.46 -6.52 -12.25
CA SER A 310 5.96 -6.32 -13.61
C SER A 310 5.20 -7.22 -14.58
N LEU A 311 5.18 -6.88 -15.88
CA LEU A 311 4.68 -7.74 -16.95
C LEU A 311 5.80 -8.25 -17.86
N ASP A 312 7.05 -7.88 -17.60
CA ASP A 312 8.21 -8.30 -18.38
C ASP A 312 8.76 -9.64 -17.88
N ALA A 313 8.98 -10.58 -18.80
CA ALA A 313 9.43 -11.93 -18.47
C ALA A 313 10.84 -11.96 -17.85
N THR A 314 11.74 -11.09 -18.31
CA THR A 314 13.11 -11.01 -17.79
C THR A 314 13.12 -10.50 -16.35
N THR A 315 12.31 -9.47 -16.08
CA THR A 315 12.11 -8.88 -14.77
C THR A 315 11.45 -9.88 -13.82
N LEU A 316 10.35 -10.51 -14.25
CA LEU A 316 9.66 -11.54 -13.47
C LEU A 316 10.57 -12.73 -13.12
N ALA A 317 11.45 -13.15 -14.02
CA ALA A 317 12.46 -14.17 -13.72
C ALA A 317 13.50 -13.68 -12.70
N SER A 318 13.98 -12.45 -12.84
CA SER A 318 14.98 -11.83 -11.95
C SER A 318 14.47 -11.68 -10.51
N ILE A 319 13.17 -11.51 -10.34
CA ILE A 319 12.51 -11.38 -9.04
C ILE A 319 11.82 -12.66 -8.56
N LYS A 320 12.03 -13.80 -9.25
CA LYS A 320 11.48 -15.12 -8.92
C LYS A 320 9.94 -15.20 -8.90
N ARG A 321 9.29 -14.57 -9.88
CA ARG A 321 7.83 -14.57 -10.10
C ARG A 321 7.38 -15.16 -11.43
N GLN A 322 8.29 -15.74 -12.22
CA GLN A 322 7.99 -16.35 -13.52
C GLN A 322 7.02 -17.55 -13.44
N ASN A 323 6.78 -18.10 -12.25
CA ASN A 323 5.83 -19.18 -12.00
C ASN A 323 4.37 -18.71 -11.86
N ILE A 324 4.13 -17.40 -11.94
CA ILE A 324 2.80 -16.81 -11.85
C ILE A 324 2.32 -16.48 -13.27
N SER A 325 1.21 -17.11 -13.69
CA SER A 325 0.67 -16.93 -15.03
C SER A 325 0.02 -15.55 -15.20
N LEU A 326 0.60 -14.73 -16.08
CA LEU A 326 0.05 -13.44 -16.46
C LEU A 326 -1.35 -13.57 -17.09
N ASP A 327 -1.54 -14.51 -18.01
CA ASP A 327 -2.83 -14.69 -18.68
C ASP A 327 -3.95 -15.07 -17.71
N ALA A 328 -3.63 -15.86 -16.67
CA ALA A 328 -4.59 -16.20 -15.63
C ALA A 328 -5.01 -14.96 -14.79
N TYR A 329 -4.09 -14.01 -14.57
CA TYR A 329 -4.44 -12.73 -13.93
C TYR A 329 -5.33 -11.86 -14.79
N LEU A 330 -5.02 -11.76 -16.08
CA LEU A 330 -5.82 -10.97 -17.02
C LEU A 330 -7.23 -11.56 -17.15
N GLU A 331 -7.37 -12.89 -17.15
CA GLU A 331 -8.67 -13.55 -17.07
C GLU A 331 -9.40 -13.25 -15.76
N LEU A 332 -8.71 -13.34 -14.62
CA LEU A 332 -9.31 -13.04 -13.32
C LEU A 332 -9.81 -11.58 -13.24
N GLN A 333 -9.04 -10.66 -13.79
CA GLN A 333 -9.41 -9.25 -13.90
C GLN A 333 -10.67 -9.07 -14.73
N ARG A 334 -10.71 -9.65 -15.94
CA ARG A 334 -11.89 -9.60 -16.82
C ARG A 334 -13.13 -10.15 -16.14
N ARG A 335 -12.98 -11.25 -15.40
CA ARG A 335 -14.07 -11.83 -14.62
C ARG A 335 -14.57 -10.89 -13.51
N PHE A 336 -13.66 -10.26 -12.75
CA PHE A 336 -14.07 -9.28 -11.74
C PHE A 336 -14.78 -8.08 -12.36
N ALA A 337 -14.28 -7.55 -13.49
CA ALA A 337 -14.92 -6.45 -14.20
C ALA A 337 -16.35 -6.80 -14.64
N ARG A 338 -16.55 -7.97 -15.25
CA ARG A 338 -17.89 -8.47 -15.64
C ARG A 338 -18.84 -8.56 -14.45
N ASP A 339 -18.33 -8.98 -13.30
CA ASP A 339 -19.12 -9.16 -12.08
C ASP A 339 -19.16 -7.90 -11.20
N ARG A 340 -18.67 -6.76 -11.73
CA ARG A 340 -18.64 -5.42 -11.11
C ARG A 340 -17.91 -5.38 -9.77
N VAL A 341 -16.85 -6.18 -9.64
CA VAL A 341 -15.93 -6.14 -8.51
C VAL A 341 -14.79 -5.20 -8.86
N GLU A 342 -14.59 -4.17 -8.04
CA GLU A 342 -13.50 -3.22 -8.22
C GLU A 342 -12.14 -3.93 -8.15
N THR A 343 -11.23 -3.61 -9.07
CA THR A 343 -9.84 -4.10 -9.05
C THR A 343 -8.87 -2.94 -9.19
N TYR A 344 -7.64 -3.15 -8.74
CA TYR A 344 -6.51 -2.29 -9.07
C TYR A 344 -5.26 -3.15 -9.25
N SER A 345 -4.33 -2.72 -10.08
CA SER A 345 -3.08 -3.44 -10.34
C SER A 345 -1.89 -2.74 -9.68
N ASP A 346 -0.96 -3.51 -9.11
CA ASP A 346 0.28 -2.96 -8.56
C ASP A 346 1.46 -3.23 -9.49
N LEU A 347 2.25 -2.19 -9.75
CA LEU A 347 3.56 -2.27 -10.39
C LEU A 347 4.64 -1.67 -9.49
N ILE A 348 5.86 -2.18 -9.61
CA ILE A 348 7.03 -1.66 -8.90
C ILE A 348 8.01 -1.07 -9.91
N LEU A 349 8.33 0.21 -9.75
CA LEU A 349 9.33 0.91 -10.53
C LEU A 349 10.74 0.60 -10.02
N GLY A 350 11.65 0.29 -10.94
CA GLY A 350 13.07 0.07 -10.63
C GLY A 350 13.44 -1.39 -10.34
N LEU A 351 12.60 -2.35 -10.72
CA LEU A 351 12.93 -3.77 -10.58
C LEU A 351 14.12 -4.18 -11.46
N PRO A 352 14.94 -5.17 -11.02
CA PRO A 352 16.05 -5.69 -11.82
C PRO A 352 15.58 -6.28 -13.16
N GLY A 353 16.23 -5.86 -14.25
CA GLY A 353 15.92 -6.33 -15.61
C GLY A 353 14.85 -5.51 -16.33
N GLU A 354 14.12 -4.65 -15.62
CA GLU A 354 13.10 -3.78 -16.21
C GLU A 354 13.76 -2.60 -16.93
N THR A 355 13.30 -2.31 -18.14
CA THR A 355 13.70 -1.15 -18.94
C THR A 355 12.55 -0.14 -19.01
N TYR A 356 12.81 1.08 -19.50
CA TYR A 356 11.71 2.02 -19.78
C TYR A 356 10.66 1.38 -20.72
N GLU A 357 11.11 0.77 -21.83
CA GLU A 357 10.21 0.21 -22.85
C GLU A 357 9.37 -0.95 -22.33
N SER A 358 9.98 -1.85 -21.56
CA SER A 358 9.25 -3.00 -20.99
C SER A 358 8.25 -2.55 -19.93
N PHE A 359 8.58 -1.52 -19.14
CA PHE A 359 7.67 -0.98 -18.12
C PHE A 359 6.44 -0.32 -18.76
N VAL A 360 6.64 0.62 -19.69
CA VAL A 360 5.52 1.32 -20.34
C VAL A 360 4.71 0.39 -21.23
N GLY A 361 5.33 -0.61 -21.85
CA GLY A 361 4.64 -1.70 -22.55
C GLY A 361 3.80 -2.57 -21.61
N GLY A 362 4.26 -2.78 -20.37
CA GLY A 362 3.48 -3.45 -19.32
C GLY A 362 2.25 -2.64 -18.91
N VAL A 363 2.38 -1.31 -18.76
CA VAL A 363 1.24 -0.42 -18.48
C VAL A 363 0.22 -0.44 -19.63
N ASP A 364 0.70 -0.34 -20.86
CA ASP A 364 -0.14 -0.43 -22.07
C ASP A 364 -0.94 -1.74 -22.07
N ARG A 365 -0.26 -2.88 -21.90
CA ARG A 365 -0.91 -4.20 -21.87
C ARG A 365 -1.94 -4.33 -20.74
N LEU A 366 -1.71 -3.72 -19.57
CA LEU A 366 -2.70 -3.68 -18.49
C LEU A 366 -3.95 -2.89 -18.88
N MET A 367 -3.76 -1.75 -19.54
CA MET A 367 -4.89 -0.92 -20.01
C MET A 367 -5.64 -1.64 -21.13
N GLU A 368 -4.95 -2.22 -22.11
CA GLU A 368 -5.54 -3.03 -23.19
C GLU A 368 -6.32 -4.25 -22.68
N SER A 369 -5.98 -4.76 -21.49
CA SER A 369 -6.69 -5.88 -20.86
C SER A 369 -7.82 -5.45 -19.92
N GLY A 370 -8.17 -4.17 -19.93
CA GLY A 370 -9.32 -3.60 -19.21
C GLY A 370 -8.98 -3.01 -17.84
N GLN A 371 -7.71 -2.73 -17.51
CA GLN A 371 -7.38 -2.04 -16.26
C GLN A 371 -7.56 -0.54 -16.46
N HIS A 372 -8.78 -0.07 -16.26
CA HIS A 372 -9.12 1.34 -16.35
C HIS A 372 -9.49 1.97 -15.01
N ASN A 373 -9.53 1.18 -13.93
CA ASN A 373 -9.87 1.71 -12.61
C ASN A 373 -8.66 2.35 -11.95
N ARG A 374 -7.58 1.57 -11.74
CA ARG A 374 -6.37 2.07 -11.10
C ARG A 374 -5.16 1.17 -11.37
N ILE A 375 -4.02 1.79 -11.65
CA ILE A 375 -2.70 1.17 -11.50
C ILE A 375 -1.94 1.93 -10.42
N GLN A 376 -1.46 1.22 -9.41
CA GLN A 376 -0.62 1.79 -8.37
C GLN A 376 0.86 1.59 -8.72
N PHE A 377 1.56 2.71 -8.90
CA PHE A 377 2.98 2.75 -9.22
C PHE A 377 3.82 2.98 -7.96
N ASN A 378 4.38 1.91 -7.41
CA ASN A 378 5.20 1.96 -6.20
C ASN A 378 6.68 2.07 -6.56
N ASN A 379 7.46 2.88 -5.83
CA ASN A 379 8.92 2.85 -5.95
C ASN A 379 9.47 1.61 -5.24
N LEU A 380 10.49 0.98 -5.83
CA LEU A 380 11.17 -0.14 -5.19
C LEU A 380 11.97 0.35 -3.97
N SER A 381 11.75 -0.30 -2.84
CA SER A 381 12.47 -0.07 -1.59
C SER A 381 13.22 -1.33 -1.17
N ILE A 382 14.44 -1.18 -0.65
CA ILE A 382 15.25 -2.29 -0.17
C ILE A 382 14.84 -2.66 1.26
N LEU A 383 14.44 -3.92 1.44
CA LEU A 383 14.23 -4.52 2.76
C LEU A 383 15.49 -5.25 3.22
N PRO A 384 15.92 -5.10 4.49
CA PRO A 384 17.23 -5.57 4.96
C PRO A 384 17.41 -7.10 4.87
N ASN A 385 16.32 -7.85 5.05
CA ASN A 385 16.34 -9.31 5.12
C ASN A 385 15.80 -10.00 3.86
N ALA A 386 15.33 -9.22 2.88
CA ALA A 386 14.99 -9.76 1.57
C ALA A 386 16.26 -10.13 0.80
N GLU A 387 16.17 -11.06 -0.16
CA GLU A 387 17.32 -11.44 -1.01
C GLU A 387 17.91 -10.24 -1.76
N MET A 388 17.06 -9.29 -2.17
CA MET A 388 17.46 -8.03 -2.80
C MET A 388 18.19 -7.07 -1.83
N GLY A 389 18.09 -7.29 -0.52
CA GLY A 389 18.88 -6.61 0.51
C GLY A 389 20.35 -7.02 0.50
N ASP A 390 20.72 -8.12 -0.16
CA ASP A 390 22.11 -8.55 -0.26
C ASP A 390 22.95 -7.58 -1.14
N PRO A 391 24.07 -7.03 -0.64
CA PRO A 391 24.96 -6.19 -1.43
C PRO A 391 25.44 -6.82 -2.74
N GLU A 392 25.66 -8.14 -2.77
CA GLU A 392 26.06 -8.86 -3.99
C GLU A 392 24.93 -8.92 -5.02
N TYR A 393 23.67 -9.04 -4.55
CA TYR A 393 22.50 -8.97 -5.43
C TYR A 393 22.38 -7.58 -6.06
N GLN A 394 22.49 -6.53 -5.24
CA GLN A 394 22.43 -5.14 -5.71
C GLN A 394 23.54 -4.82 -6.71
N ALA A 395 24.79 -5.23 -6.42
CA ALA A 395 25.92 -5.04 -7.31
C ALA A 395 25.74 -5.76 -8.65
N ARG A 396 25.22 -7.00 -8.64
CA ARG A 396 24.96 -7.79 -9.85
C ARG A 396 23.99 -7.11 -10.80
N HIS A 397 22.98 -6.43 -10.27
CA HIS A 397 21.95 -5.75 -11.05
C HIS A 397 22.21 -4.26 -11.26
N GLY A 398 23.39 -3.76 -10.83
CA GLY A 398 23.76 -2.35 -10.95
C GLY A 398 22.77 -1.42 -10.26
N MET A 399 22.21 -1.84 -9.13
CA MET A 399 21.20 -1.09 -8.40
C MET A 399 21.83 0.14 -7.74
N VAL A 400 21.20 1.30 -7.94
CA VAL A 400 21.58 2.55 -7.27
C VAL A 400 20.49 2.90 -6.29
N THR A 401 20.85 3.01 -5.02
CA THR A 401 19.93 3.35 -3.94
C THR A 401 20.19 4.76 -3.41
N VAL A 402 19.14 5.37 -2.88
CA VAL A 402 19.22 6.62 -2.12
C VAL A 402 18.40 6.49 -0.84
N GLN A 403 18.90 7.09 0.24
CA GLN A 403 18.13 7.20 1.47
C GLN A 403 17.08 8.30 1.31
N SER A 404 15.82 8.00 1.63
CA SER A 404 14.72 8.96 1.66
C SER A 404 13.85 8.72 2.89
N ASP A 405 13.16 9.76 3.36
CA ASP A 405 12.25 9.65 4.50
C ASP A 405 11.00 8.84 4.11
N ILE A 406 10.50 8.03 5.04
CA ILE A 406 9.23 7.31 4.85
C ILE A 406 8.11 8.29 5.17
N ILE A 407 7.36 8.67 4.13
CA ILE A 407 6.23 9.59 4.22
C ILE A 407 4.96 8.81 3.91
N ASN A 408 3.94 8.95 4.75
CA ASN A 408 2.64 8.35 4.46
C ASN A 408 1.96 9.18 3.35
N ILE A 409 1.46 8.50 2.31
CA ILE A 409 0.57 9.11 1.33
C ILE A 409 -0.65 9.74 2.03
N HIS A 410 -0.96 11.00 1.71
CA HIS A 410 -1.99 11.78 2.39
C HIS A 410 -1.78 11.93 3.91
N GLY A 411 -0.56 11.67 4.38
CA GLY A 411 -0.15 11.91 5.76
C GLY A 411 0.05 13.40 6.01
N ARG A 412 -0.24 13.82 7.24
CA ARG A 412 0.15 15.15 7.71
C ARG A 412 1.63 15.17 8.03
N ARG A 413 2.24 16.34 7.93
CA ARG A 413 3.54 16.58 8.53
C ARG A 413 3.35 16.70 10.04
N GLU A 414 3.78 15.70 10.79
CA GLU A 414 3.75 15.73 12.25
C GLU A 414 5.03 16.41 12.77
N ASP A 415 4.93 17.66 13.21
CA ASP A 415 6.02 18.34 13.89
C ASP A 415 5.99 18.01 15.39
N MET A 416 6.73 16.97 15.81
CA MET A 416 6.96 16.67 17.23
C MET A 416 8.33 17.19 17.70
N GLU A 417 8.39 17.65 18.96
CA GLU A 417 9.55 18.35 19.54
C GLU A 417 10.88 17.60 19.41
N ASP A 418 10.86 16.27 19.59
CA ASP A 418 12.03 15.41 19.48
C ASP A 418 11.78 14.18 18.60
N ASP A 419 11.09 14.38 17.47
CA ASP A 419 10.79 13.29 16.54
C ASP A 419 12.04 12.67 15.90
N VAL A 420 11.89 11.43 15.44
CA VAL A 420 12.89 10.71 14.66
C VAL A 420 12.26 10.21 13.37
N PRO A 421 12.39 10.94 12.24
CA PRO A 421 11.87 10.50 10.95
C PRO A 421 12.38 9.11 10.60
N GLU A 422 11.47 8.28 10.09
CA GLU A 422 11.82 6.96 9.56
C GLU A 422 12.37 7.11 8.15
N SER A 423 13.25 6.19 7.74
CA SER A 423 13.92 6.27 6.45
C SER A 423 13.96 4.93 5.75
N GLN A 424 13.97 4.96 4.43
CA GLN A 424 14.06 3.80 3.55
C GLN A 424 15.15 3.99 2.50
N GLN A 425 15.51 2.89 1.83
CA GLN A 425 16.48 2.88 0.73
C GLN A 425 15.73 2.65 -0.59
N LEU A 426 15.47 3.72 -1.33
CA LEU A 426 14.77 3.66 -2.61
C LEU A 426 15.73 3.32 -3.73
N VAL A 427 15.31 2.47 -4.67
CA VAL A 427 16.07 2.15 -5.88
C VAL A 427 15.70 3.16 -6.97
N VAL A 428 16.70 3.94 -7.38
CA VAL A 428 16.55 5.10 -8.27
C VAL A 428 17.23 4.94 -9.62
N ALA A 429 17.90 3.79 -9.82
CA ALA A 429 18.33 3.27 -11.12
C ALA A 429 18.75 1.80 -10.98
N THR A 430 18.79 1.09 -12.11
CA THR A 430 19.41 -0.23 -12.25
C THR A 430 20.30 -0.24 -13.50
N ALA A 431 21.02 -1.33 -13.75
CA ALA A 431 21.75 -1.51 -15.01
C ALA A 431 20.82 -1.49 -16.24
N ALA A 432 19.58 -1.96 -16.11
CA ALA A 432 18.59 -2.02 -17.19
C ALA A 432 17.75 -0.72 -17.32
N MET A 433 17.66 0.05 -16.24
CA MET A 433 16.97 1.35 -16.21
C MET A 433 17.90 2.42 -15.61
N PRO A 434 18.76 3.04 -16.43
CA PRO A 434 19.68 4.09 -16.00
C PRO A 434 18.94 5.30 -15.39
N PRO A 435 19.64 6.21 -14.69
CA PRO A 435 18.99 7.32 -13.98
C PRO A 435 18.08 8.20 -14.83
N ALA A 436 18.40 8.42 -16.12
CA ALA A 436 17.56 9.20 -17.02
C ALA A 436 16.23 8.48 -17.33
N ASP A 437 16.32 7.19 -17.63
CA ASP A 437 15.17 6.34 -17.94
C ASP A 437 14.28 6.16 -16.71
N TRP A 438 14.86 6.04 -15.52
CA TRP A 438 14.10 5.98 -14.28
C TRP A 438 13.25 7.25 -14.08
N ARG A 439 13.83 8.45 -14.28
CA ARG A 439 13.08 9.72 -14.20
C ARG A 439 11.98 9.80 -15.25
N ARG A 440 12.28 9.37 -16.49
CA ARG A 440 11.30 9.34 -17.57
C ARG A 440 10.15 8.39 -17.23
N THR A 441 10.45 7.20 -16.72
CA THR A 441 9.46 6.20 -16.30
C THR A 441 8.60 6.70 -15.15
N ARG A 442 9.21 7.33 -14.12
CA ARG A 442 8.44 7.89 -13.00
C ARG A 442 7.50 9.00 -13.44
N THR A 443 7.96 9.88 -14.34
CA THR A 443 7.12 10.91 -14.95
C THR A 443 5.99 10.30 -15.77
N PHE A 444 6.27 9.26 -16.56
CA PHE A 444 5.23 8.50 -17.28
C PHE A 444 4.18 7.95 -16.31
N CYS A 445 4.57 7.40 -15.16
CA CYS A 445 3.64 6.90 -14.14
C CYS A 445 2.67 8.00 -13.66
N TRP A 446 3.19 9.18 -13.33
CA TRP A 446 2.36 10.31 -12.89
C TRP A 446 1.49 10.88 -14.00
N ILE A 447 1.98 10.95 -15.24
CA ILE A 447 1.16 11.39 -16.38
C ILE A 447 0.06 10.36 -16.68
N ALA A 448 0.35 9.05 -16.63
CA ALA A 448 -0.65 8.01 -16.78
C ALA A 448 -1.73 8.10 -15.68
N ALA A 449 -1.32 8.34 -14.43
CA ALA A 449 -2.22 8.57 -13.31
C ALA A 449 -3.11 9.80 -13.55
N LEU A 450 -2.51 10.97 -13.77
CA LEU A 450 -3.21 12.24 -13.99
C LEU A 450 -4.21 12.17 -15.15
N LEU A 451 -3.82 11.56 -16.28
CA LEU A 451 -4.66 11.52 -17.47
C LEU A 451 -5.76 10.46 -17.36
N HIS A 452 -5.40 9.23 -17.00
CA HIS A 452 -6.31 8.09 -17.12
C HIS A 452 -6.98 7.72 -15.79
N PHE A 453 -6.24 7.67 -14.69
CA PHE A 453 -6.76 7.14 -13.42
C PHE A 453 -7.37 8.24 -12.53
N ASP A 454 -6.89 9.47 -12.62
CA ASP A 454 -7.56 10.69 -12.11
C ASP A 454 -8.66 11.19 -13.07
N LYS A 455 -8.80 10.51 -14.20
CA LYS A 455 -9.88 10.67 -15.19
C LYS A 455 -9.95 12.03 -15.87
N LEU A 456 -8.86 12.80 -15.90
CA LEU A 456 -8.86 14.09 -16.61
C LEU A 456 -8.91 13.94 -18.14
N PHE A 457 -8.48 12.81 -18.67
CA PHE A 457 -8.50 12.50 -20.10
C PHE A 457 -8.90 11.05 -20.41
N GLN A 458 -9.49 10.32 -19.46
CA GLN A 458 -9.83 8.91 -19.64
C GLN A 458 -10.78 8.65 -20.82
N ILE A 459 -11.88 9.43 -20.93
CA ILE A 459 -12.85 9.30 -22.02
C ILE A 459 -12.19 9.59 -23.39
N PRO A 460 -11.48 10.73 -23.61
CA PRO A 460 -10.84 11.00 -24.89
C PRO A 460 -9.67 10.06 -25.21
N ILE A 461 -8.94 9.54 -24.22
CA ILE A 461 -7.90 8.52 -24.45
C ILE A 461 -8.51 7.21 -24.93
N ILE A 462 -9.59 6.74 -24.29
CA ILE A 462 -10.33 5.55 -24.75
C ILE A 462 -10.92 5.77 -26.14
N ALA A 463 -11.55 6.92 -26.38
CA ALA A 463 -12.08 7.25 -27.71
C ALA A 463 -10.98 7.29 -28.78
N ALA A 464 -9.81 7.86 -28.47
CA ALA A 464 -8.65 7.86 -29.37
C ALA A 464 -8.15 6.44 -29.64
N ARG A 465 -8.04 5.58 -28.62
CA ARG A 465 -7.63 4.19 -28.79
C ARG A 465 -8.61 3.39 -29.65
N SER A 466 -9.91 3.57 -29.40
CA SER A 466 -10.98 2.83 -30.09
C SER A 466 -11.15 3.30 -31.55
N LEU A 467 -11.18 4.61 -31.79
CA LEU A 467 -11.42 5.18 -33.12
C LEU A 467 -10.18 5.27 -34.02
N ALA A 468 -8.99 5.43 -33.42
CA ALA A 468 -7.74 5.62 -34.16
C ALA A 468 -6.79 4.42 -34.10
N GLY A 469 -7.08 3.41 -33.26
CA GLY A 469 -6.16 2.30 -33.01
C GLY A 469 -4.82 2.73 -32.36
N THR A 470 -4.75 3.94 -31.80
CA THR A 470 -3.52 4.47 -31.20
C THR A 470 -3.33 3.86 -29.81
N PRO A 471 -2.23 3.14 -29.53
CA PRO A 471 -2.01 2.50 -28.22
C PRO A 471 -2.04 3.49 -27.06
N TYR A 472 -2.47 3.03 -25.88
CA TYR A 472 -2.50 3.86 -24.67
C TYR A 472 -1.12 4.44 -24.34
N ARG A 473 -0.05 3.63 -24.45
CA ARG A 473 1.33 4.12 -24.27
C ARG A 473 1.64 5.30 -25.18
N THR A 474 1.28 5.24 -26.45
CA THR A 474 1.61 6.28 -27.42
C THR A 474 0.92 7.60 -27.06
N LEU A 475 -0.33 7.53 -26.60
CA LEU A 475 -1.06 8.70 -26.14
C LEU A 475 -0.43 9.31 -24.88
N ILE A 476 -0.03 8.49 -23.91
CA ILE A 476 0.61 8.96 -22.66
C ILE A 476 2.02 9.50 -22.92
N GLU A 477 2.83 8.80 -23.72
CA GLU A 477 4.18 9.21 -24.10
C GLU A 477 4.18 10.57 -24.82
N ALA A 478 3.13 10.89 -25.59
CA ALA A 478 3.01 12.20 -26.20
C ALA A 478 2.96 13.35 -25.18
N PHE A 479 2.40 13.13 -23.99
CA PHE A 479 2.41 14.13 -22.90
C PHE A 479 3.76 14.15 -22.17
N VAL A 480 4.44 13.00 -22.06
CA VAL A 480 5.80 12.91 -21.49
C VAL A 480 6.81 13.67 -22.36
N ASP A 481 6.73 13.49 -23.67
CA ASP A 481 7.68 14.02 -24.65
C ASP A 481 7.15 15.30 -25.34
N VAL A 482 6.20 15.99 -24.71
CA VAL A 482 5.50 17.14 -25.29
C VAL A 482 6.44 18.29 -25.64
N ASP A 483 6.24 18.93 -26.80
CA ASP A 483 6.97 20.14 -27.18
C ASP A 483 6.43 21.36 -26.40
N ALA A 484 7.19 21.83 -25.40
CA ALA A 484 6.81 22.97 -24.56
C ALA A 484 6.69 24.30 -25.34
N GLY A 485 7.32 24.42 -26.52
CA GLY A 485 7.14 25.60 -27.36
C GLY A 485 5.75 25.67 -28.00
N ARG A 486 5.12 24.51 -28.22
CA ARG A 486 3.78 24.38 -28.82
C ARG A 486 2.68 24.20 -27.77
N TYR A 487 3.02 23.60 -26.64
CA TYR A 487 2.12 23.25 -25.54
C TYR A 487 2.73 23.70 -24.20
N PRO A 488 2.72 25.00 -23.90
CA PRO A 488 3.41 25.56 -22.75
C PRO A 488 2.89 25.04 -21.41
N LEU A 489 1.57 24.85 -21.23
CA LEU A 489 1.02 24.34 -19.97
C LEU A 489 1.35 22.85 -19.78
N LEU A 490 1.23 22.03 -20.83
CA LEU A 490 1.64 20.63 -20.74
C LEU A 490 3.16 20.50 -20.49
N GLY A 491 3.95 21.37 -21.11
CA GLY A 491 5.39 21.48 -20.87
C GLY A 491 5.73 21.81 -19.41
N GLU A 492 5.03 22.78 -18.81
CA GLU A 492 5.17 23.14 -17.39
C GLU A 492 4.90 21.95 -16.47
N ILE A 493 3.81 21.21 -16.70
CA ILE A 493 3.45 20.03 -15.91
C ILE A 493 4.52 18.95 -16.05
N ARG A 494 4.94 18.64 -17.28
CA ARG A 494 5.98 17.66 -17.58
C ARG A 494 7.30 18.02 -16.91
N ASP A 495 7.70 19.29 -16.94
CA ASP A 495 8.93 19.77 -16.30
C ASP A 495 8.86 19.69 -14.77
N PHE A 496 7.71 20.02 -14.16
CA PHE A 496 7.46 19.83 -12.73
C PHE A 496 7.62 18.37 -12.32
N LEU A 497 6.95 17.44 -13.00
CA LEU A 497 7.03 16.01 -12.70
C LEU A 497 8.45 15.45 -12.86
N MET A 498 9.19 15.92 -13.88
CA MET A 498 10.61 15.57 -14.05
C MET A 498 11.50 16.11 -12.91
N ALA A 499 11.18 17.29 -12.37
CA ALA A 499 11.87 17.85 -11.22
C ALA A 499 11.59 17.06 -9.95
N GLU A 500 10.34 16.65 -9.71
CA GLU A 500 9.98 15.76 -8.59
C GLU A 500 10.67 14.40 -8.70
N ALA A 501 10.72 13.80 -9.89
CA ALA A 501 11.46 12.56 -10.11
C ALA A 501 12.96 12.74 -9.81
N ARG A 502 13.55 13.87 -10.18
CA ARG A 502 14.96 14.19 -9.86
C ARG A 502 15.17 14.41 -8.36
N SER A 503 14.21 15.04 -7.67
CA SER A 503 14.22 15.23 -6.22
C SER A 503 14.31 13.88 -5.51
N ILE A 504 13.47 12.90 -5.90
CA ILE A 504 13.52 11.54 -5.35
C ILE A 504 14.90 10.89 -5.56
N GLN A 505 15.50 11.02 -6.75
CA GLN A 505 16.87 10.50 -7.01
C GLN A 505 17.96 11.13 -6.14
N GLN A 506 17.68 12.28 -5.53
CA GLN A 506 18.58 13.00 -4.63
C GLN A 506 18.22 12.79 -3.15
N GLY A 507 17.28 11.89 -2.84
CA GLY A 507 16.82 11.60 -1.47
C GLY A 507 15.70 12.51 -0.99
N GLY A 508 15.09 13.29 -1.89
CA GLY A 508 13.88 14.06 -1.63
C GLY A 508 12.66 13.17 -1.37
N PRO A 509 11.52 13.78 -0.98
CA PRO A 509 10.30 13.05 -0.66
C PRO A 509 9.66 12.44 -1.91
N GLU A 510 8.92 11.33 -1.72
CA GLU A 510 8.16 10.68 -2.80
C GLU A 510 6.86 11.42 -3.18
N TYR A 511 6.44 12.35 -2.34
CA TYR A 511 5.17 13.06 -2.40
C TYR A 511 5.38 14.56 -2.19
N VAL A 512 4.45 15.37 -2.68
CA VAL A 512 4.49 16.85 -2.62
C VAL A 512 3.75 17.34 -1.39
N HIS A 513 4.43 18.01 -0.46
CA HIS A 513 3.77 18.66 0.68
C HIS A 513 3.04 19.92 0.21
N ALA A 514 1.76 20.04 0.53
CA ALA A 514 0.95 21.23 0.22
C ALA A 514 0.31 21.81 1.49
N PRO A 515 0.97 22.77 2.18
CA PRO A 515 0.42 23.46 3.34
C PRO A 515 -0.95 24.12 3.08
N GLU A 516 -1.18 24.56 1.85
CA GLU A 516 -2.38 25.26 1.41
C GLU A 516 -3.57 24.32 1.21
N TRP A 517 -3.32 23.03 1.01
CA TRP A 517 -4.32 22.03 0.67
C TRP A 517 -4.31 20.86 1.66
N LEU A 518 -5.03 21.06 2.77
CA LEU A 518 -5.17 20.13 3.90
C LEU A 518 -3.92 19.92 4.75
N ASP A 519 -2.80 20.56 4.42
CA ASP A 519 -1.51 20.40 5.10
C ASP A 519 -1.04 18.92 5.14
N ILE A 520 -1.11 18.28 3.98
CA ILE A 520 -0.72 16.89 3.78
C ILE A 520 0.20 16.71 2.58
N TYR A 521 0.78 15.53 2.47
CA TYR A 521 1.54 15.07 1.31
C TYR A 521 0.63 14.47 0.25
N TRP A 522 0.69 15.01 -0.97
CA TRP A 522 -0.08 14.58 -2.12
C TRP A 522 0.80 13.83 -3.13
N PRO A 523 0.31 12.76 -3.78
CA PRO A 523 0.88 12.29 -5.04
C PRO A 523 1.01 13.43 -6.05
N ALA A 524 2.08 13.41 -6.87
CA ALA A 524 2.38 14.53 -7.76
C ALA A 524 1.30 14.76 -8.84
N ASP A 525 0.66 13.69 -9.30
CA ASP A 525 -0.52 13.68 -10.16
C ASP A 525 -1.70 14.39 -9.49
N GLU A 526 -2.08 13.97 -8.28
CA GLU A 526 -3.14 14.63 -7.50
C GLU A 526 -2.83 16.10 -7.20
N TYR A 527 -1.57 16.42 -6.86
CA TYR A 527 -1.13 17.80 -6.64
C TYR A 527 -1.32 18.67 -7.90
N ILE A 528 -0.98 18.15 -9.08
CA ILE A 528 -1.20 18.86 -10.35
C ILE A 528 -2.70 19.04 -10.61
N PHE A 529 -3.54 18.04 -10.34
CA PHE A 529 -4.98 18.20 -10.49
C PHE A 529 -5.53 19.31 -9.58
N ILE A 530 -5.13 19.32 -8.30
CA ILE A 530 -5.50 20.37 -7.36
C ILE A 530 -5.00 21.73 -7.85
N LYS A 531 -3.73 21.84 -8.26
CA LYS A 531 -3.11 23.08 -8.75
C LYS A 531 -3.85 23.63 -9.97
N LEU A 532 -4.14 22.80 -10.97
CA LEU A 532 -4.88 23.19 -12.17
C LEU A 532 -6.27 23.74 -11.84
N THR A 533 -6.92 23.13 -10.85
CA THR A 533 -8.24 23.56 -10.39
C THR A 533 -8.17 24.87 -9.60
N ALA A 534 -7.22 24.97 -8.66
CA ALA A 534 -7.01 26.17 -7.85
C ALA A 534 -6.64 27.41 -8.68
N GLU A 535 -5.83 27.22 -9.73
CA GLU A 535 -5.39 28.30 -10.63
C GLU A 535 -6.40 28.61 -11.74
N GLY A 536 -7.51 27.87 -11.84
CA GLY A 536 -8.50 28.05 -12.90
C GLY A 536 -8.01 27.65 -14.30
N ARG A 537 -6.99 26.80 -14.39
CA ARG A 537 -6.29 26.40 -15.63
C ARG A 537 -6.74 25.05 -16.18
N LEU A 538 -7.72 24.40 -15.54
CA LEU A 538 -8.23 23.09 -15.98
C LEU A 538 -8.79 23.11 -17.41
N GLY A 539 -9.42 24.21 -17.82
CA GLY A 539 -9.91 24.38 -19.20
C GLY A 539 -8.78 24.47 -20.23
N ASP A 540 -7.72 25.22 -19.91
CA ASP A 540 -6.53 25.34 -20.77
C ASP A 540 -5.82 23.98 -20.91
N PHE A 541 -5.74 23.21 -19.82
CA PHE A 541 -5.19 21.86 -19.81
C PHE A 541 -5.96 20.94 -20.77
N HIS A 542 -7.29 20.95 -20.72
CA HIS A 542 -8.12 20.17 -21.65
C HIS A 542 -7.97 20.65 -23.10
N ALA A 543 -7.82 21.96 -23.32
CA ALA A 543 -7.64 22.53 -24.64
C ALA A 543 -6.28 22.16 -25.28
N GLU A 544 -5.18 22.21 -24.51
CA GLU A 544 -3.86 21.77 -24.98
C GLU A 544 -3.82 20.25 -25.21
N GLY A 545 -4.23 19.46 -24.21
CA GLY A 545 -4.19 18.00 -24.32
C GLY A 545 -5.12 17.46 -25.41
N GLY A 546 -6.29 18.07 -25.61
CA GLY A 546 -7.18 17.71 -26.71
C GLY A 546 -6.61 17.99 -28.10
N ARG A 547 -5.79 19.06 -28.25
CA ARG A 547 -5.04 19.29 -29.51
C ARG A 547 -3.95 18.25 -29.68
N LEU A 548 -3.18 17.97 -28.63
CA LEU A 548 -2.11 16.98 -28.66
C LEU A 548 -2.62 15.58 -29.05
N ILE A 549 -3.70 15.11 -28.43
CA ILE A 549 -4.30 13.80 -28.73
C ILE A 549 -4.71 13.71 -30.21
N ARG A 550 -5.34 14.75 -30.78
CA ARG A 550 -5.72 14.77 -32.19
C ARG A 550 -4.50 14.79 -33.13
N GLU A 551 -3.43 15.50 -32.76
CA GLU A 551 -2.20 15.52 -33.55
C GLU A 551 -1.51 14.15 -33.56
N VAL A 552 -1.42 13.49 -32.40
CA VAL A 552 -0.74 12.20 -32.23
C VAL A 552 -1.50 11.07 -32.92
N THR A 553 -2.83 11.08 -32.83
CA THR A 553 -3.69 10.09 -33.50
C THR A 553 -3.75 10.28 -35.02
N GLY A 554 -3.51 11.50 -35.51
CA GLY A 554 -3.54 11.83 -36.95
C GLY A 554 -4.92 11.70 -37.61
N VAL A 555 -5.99 11.45 -36.84
CA VAL A 555 -7.33 11.24 -37.37
C VAL A 555 -7.95 12.52 -37.91
N ARG A 556 -8.89 12.38 -38.86
CA ARG A 556 -9.60 13.48 -39.52
C ARG A 556 -11.10 13.17 -39.62
N GLY A 557 -11.90 14.17 -39.94
CA GLY A 557 -13.35 14.02 -40.13
C GLY A 557 -14.07 13.59 -38.86
N ALA A 558 -15.03 12.68 -38.99
CA ALA A 558 -15.91 12.25 -37.89
C ALA A 558 -15.14 11.74 -36.65
N ALA A 559 -14.06 10.99 -36.82
CA ALA A 559 -13.26 10.50 -35.69
C ALA A 559 -12.58 11.65 -34.91
N ALA A 560 -12.07 12.67 -35.61
CA ALA A 560 -11.48 13.84 -34.97
C ALA A 560 -12.52 14.69 -34.23
N GLU A 561 -13.73 14.79 -34.77
CA GLU A 561 -14.87 15.45 -34.14
C GLU A 561 -15.36 14.69 -32.91
N ALA A 562 -15.46 13.35 -32.98
CA ALA A 562 -15.82 12.51 -31.84
C ALA A 562 -14.79 12.59 -30.70
N ILE A 563 -13.48 12.64 -31.00
CA ILE A 563 -12.45 12.90 -29.99
C ILE A 563 -12.61 14.31 -29.40
N ALA A 564 -12.98 15.32 -30.21
CA ALA A 564 -13.25 16.65 -29.70
C ALA A 564 -14.47 16.69 -28.75
N ASP A 565 -15.52 15.94 -29.07
CA ASP A 565 -16.67 15.73 -28.18
C ASP A 565 -16.24 15.06 -26.88
N ALA A 566 -15.40 14.02 -26.97
CA ALA A 566 -14.86 13.32 -25.81
C ALA A 566 -14.09 14.25 -24.87
N VAL A 567 -13.25 15.13 -25.40
CA VAL A 567 -12.51 16.13 -24.60
C VAL A 567 -13.46 17.11 -23.92
N ARG A 568 -14.44 17.66 -24.66
CA ARG A 568 -15.42 18.60 -24.10
C ARG A 568 -16.24 17.95 -22.99
N LEU A 569 -16.68 16.71 -23.23
CA LEU A 569 -17.52 15.98 -22.30
C LEU A 569 -16.75 15.56 -21.04
N ASN A 570 -15.53 15.03 -21.19
CA ASN A 570 -14.69 14.68 -20.05
C ASN A 570 -14.44 15.91 -19.16
N HIS A 571 -14.02 17.04 -19.74
CA HIS A 571 -13.81 18.28 -19.01
C HIS A 571 -15.06 18.69 -18.22
N ALA A 572 -16.23 18.58 -18.85
CA ALA A 572 -17.48 18.96 -18.24
C ALA A 572 -17.92 18.04 -17.10
N LEU A 573 -17.47 16.78 -17.11
CA LEU A 573 -17.76 15.77 -16.10
C LEU A 573 -16.81 15.80 -14.91
N VAL A 574 -15.60 16.37 -15.03
CA VAL A 574 -14.67 16.51 -13.90
C VAL A 574 -15.32 17.34 -12.79
N LYS A 575 -15.37 16.78 -11.58
CA LYS A 575 -15.87 17.47 -10.38
C LYS A 575 -14.95 18.62 -10.00
N GLN A 576 -15.54 19.80 -9.80
CA GLN A 576 -14.83 21.03 -9.46
C GLN A 576 -15.50 21.72 -8.26
N PRO A 577 -14.73 22.42 -7.42
CA PRO A 577 -15.28 23.18 -6.29
C PRO A 577 -16.06 24.39 -6.80
N PHE A 578 -17.04 24.85 -6.02
CA PHE A 578 -17.85 26.04 -6.30
C PHE A 578 -18.72 25.99 -7.57
N VAL A 579 -18.83 24.84 -8.24
CA VAL A 579 -19.73 24.66 -9.39
C VAL A 579 -21.07 24.15 -8.92
N ARG A 580 -22.15 24.91 -9.19
CA ARG A 580 -23.51 24.61 -8.74
C ARG A 580 -24.52 24.44 -9.86
N ASP A 581 -24.26 25.06 -11.00
CA ASP A 581 -25.17 25.04 -12.12
C ASP A 581 -24.97 23.76 -12.94
N ASP A 582 -26.08 23.07 -13.19
CA ASP A 582 -26.09 21.95 -14.13
C ASP A 582 -25.68 22.45 -15.52
N LEU A 583 -25.07 21.56 -16.31
CA LEU A 583 -24.55 21.90 -17.64
C LEU A 583 -25.08 20.96 -18.70
N ASP A 584 -25.62 21.54 -19.77
CA ASP A 584 -25.94 20.83 -21.00
C ASP A 584 -24.75 20.87 -21.96
N VAL A 585 -24.20 19.71 -22.29
CA VAL A 585 -23.11 19.57 -23.27
C VAL A 585 -23.66 19.00 -24.56
N LYS A 586 -23.53 19.76 -25.65
CA LYS A 586 -23.89 19.29 -27.00
C LYS A 586 -22.77 18.44 -27.57
N VAL A 587 -23.10 17.22 -27.96
CA VAL A 587 -22.22 16.28 -28.66
C VAL A 587 -22.84 15.90 -30.00
N GLU A 588 -22.02 15.69 -31.01
CA GLU A 588 -22.41 15.19 -32.34
C GLU A 588 -22.34 13.66 -32.42
N PHE A 589 -21.66 13.03 -31.45
CA PHE A 589 -21.40 11.59 -31.40
C PHE A 589 -21.71 11.00 -30.02
N ASP A 590 -22.13 9.74 -29.99
CA ASP A 590 -22.36 9.00 -28.74
C ASP A 590 -21.04 8.50 -28.13
N VAL A 591 -20.28 9.43 -27.58
CA VAL A 591 -18.98 9.14 -26.95
C VAL A 591 -19.15 8.37 -25.63
N LEU A 592 -20.26 8.55 -24.91
CA LEU A 592 -20.48 7.83 -23.65
C LEU A 592 -20.85 6.37 -23.89
N GLY A 593 -21.62 6.08 -24.93
CA GLY A 593 -21.85 4.71 -25.39
C GLY A 593 -20.53 4.03 -25.76
N LEU A 594 -19.71 4.68 -26.60
CA LEU A 594 -18.38 4.18 -26.95
C LEU A 594 -17.51 3.90 -25.72
N TYR A 595 -17.48 4.84 -24.77
CA TYR A 595 -16.73 4.71 -23.54
C TYR A 595 -17.25 3.56 -22.65
N ALA A 596 -18.57 3.41 -22.54
CA ALA A 596 -19.20 2.32 -21.78
C ALA A 596 -18.91 0.95 -22.40
N ASP A 597 -19.01 0.84 -23.72
CA ASP A 597 -18.73 -0.37 -24.47
C ASP A 597 -17.27 -0.81 -24.29
N GLU A 598 -16.31 0.12 -24.25
CA GLU A 598 -14.90 -0.23 -23.99
C GLU A 598 -14.68 -0.69 -22.54
N LEU A 599 -15.31 -0.03 -21.56
CA LEU A 599 -15.17 -0.43 -20.15
C LEU A 599 -15.84 -1.77 -19.82
N GLN A 600 -16.94 -2.11 -20.51
CA GLN A 600 -17.74 -3.31 -20.27
C GLN A 600 -17.42 -4.45 -21.25
N GLY A 601 -16.76 -4.15 -22.36
CA GLY A 601 -16.45 -5.10 -23.42
C GLY A 601 -15.41 -6.14 -23.01
N GLU A 602 -15.51 -7.33 -23.61
CA GLU A 602 -14.33 -8.20 -23.73
C GLU A 602 -13.31 -7.46 -24.64
N PRO A 603 -11.99 -7.50 -24.36
CA PRO A 603 -10.98 -6.87 -25.21
C PRO A 603 -11.07 -7.45 -26.64
N GLY A 604 -11.77 -6.74 -27.50
CA GLY A 604 -11.97 -7.09 -28.90
C GLY A 604 -10.97 -6.36 -29.78
N GLU A 605 -10.76 -6.86 -31.00
CA GLU A 605 -10.04 -6.10 -32.02
C GLU A 605 -10.68 -4.69 -32.13
N PRO A 606 -9.87 -3.61 -32.23
CA PRO A 606 -10.42 -2.27 -32.42
C PRO A 606 -11.46 -2.32 -33.53
N GLN A 607 -12.66 -1.77 -33.26
CA GLN A 607 -13.68 -1.67 -34.29
C GLN A 607 -13.02 -1.00 -35.51
N PRO A 608 -13.06 -1.61 -36.71
CA PRO A 608 -12.45 -1.00 -37.87
C PRO A 608 -13.03 0.41 -38.00
N ALA A 609 -12.15 1.42 -38.04
CA ALA A 609 -12.51 2.83 -38.17
C ALA A 609 -13.47 2.98 -39.37
N GLY A 610 -14.77 3.00 -39.05
CA GLY A 610 -15.84 2.76 -40.00
C GLY A 610 -17.10 3.45 -39.49
N GLU A 611 -17.01 4.78 -39.48
CA GLU A 611 -18.09 5.74 -39.23
C GLU A 611 -18.89 5.49 -37.95
N LEU A 612 -18.34 5.90 -36.80
CA LEU A 612 -19.17 6.17 -35.61
C LEU A 612 -20.31 7.08 -36.07
N PRO A 613 -21.57 6.62 -36.06
CA PRO A 613 -22.66 7.35 -36.69
C PRO A 613 -22.86 8.66 -35.95
N ARG A 614 -23.03 9.75 -36.70
CA ARG A 614 -23.43 11.03 -36.11
C ARG A 614 -24.77 10.84 -35.40
N SER A 615 -24.77 11.06 -34.11
CA SER A 615 -25.92 10.94 -33.23
C SER A 615 -25.96 12.17 -32.32
N PRO A 616 -26.38 13.34 -32.85
CA PRO A 616 -26.36 14.57 -32.07
C PRO A 616 -27.26 14.45 -30.84
N ALA A 617 -26.68 14.74 -29.67
CA ALA A 617 -27.34 14.62 -28.39
C ALA A 617 -26.96 15.76 -27.46
N ILE A 618 -27.80 15.99 -26.45
CA ILE A 618 -27.49 16.86 -25.32
C ILE A 618 -27.26 15.95 -24.12
N VAL A 619 -26.05 15.98 -23.58
CA VAL A 619 -25.72 15.30 -22.34
C VAL A 619 -25.91 16.28 -21.19
N HIS A 620 -26.88 15.98 -20.33
CA HIS A 620 -27.17 16.78 -19.14
C HIS A 620 -26.27 16.35 -17.98
N ILE A 621 -25.53 17.29 -17.41
CA ILE A 621 -24.62 17.07 -16.28
C ILE A 621 -25.20 17.70 -15.00
N GLU A 622 -25.74 16.85 -14.12
CA GLU A 622 -26.32 17.24 -12.82
C GLU A 622 -25.23 17.62 -11.78
N ARG A 623 -24.58 18.76 -11.96
CA ARG A 623 -23.52 19.24 -11.05
C ARG A 623 -24.07 19.69 -9.71
N SER A 624 -25.31 20.19 -9.69
CA SER A 624 -26.02 20.61 -8.48
C SER A 624 -26.21 19.49 -7.45
N SER A 625 -26.15 18.22 -7.89
CA SER A 625 -26.34 17.04 -7.03
C SER A 625 -25.18 16.80 -6.05
N GLN A 626 -23.99 17.31 -6.35
CA GLN A 626 -22.77 17.17 -5.53
C GLN A 626 -21.96 18.47 -5.58
N ALA A 627 -22.47 19.50 -4.91
CA ALA A 627 -21.79 20.79 -4.79
C ALA A 627 -20.78 20.79 -3.63
N TYR A 628 -19.62 21.41 -3.85
CA TYR A 628 -18.59 21.63 -2.83
C TYR A 628 -18.43 23.12 -2.59
N ASP A 629 -18.74 23.54 -1.36
CA ASP A 629 -18.79 24.96 -0.97
C ASP A 629 -17.46 25.51 -0.46
N ASP A 630 -16.47 24.64 -0.31
CA ASP A 630 -15.11 25.01 0.06
C ASP A 630 -14.09 24.07 -0.59
N PHE A 631 -12.90 24.62 -0.83
CA PHE A 631 -11.84 23.92 -1.55
C PHE A 631 -11.27 22.74 -0.75
N ALA A 632 -11.23 22.83 0.59
CA ALA A 632 -10.68 21.78 1.44
C ALA A 632 -11.59 20.53 1.45
N THR A 633 -12.90 20.72 1.50
CA THR A 633 -13.89 19.64 1.36
C THR A 633 -13.80 18.99 0.00
N TRP A 634 -13.66 19.77 -1.08
CA TRP A 634 -13.44 19.22 -2.42
C TRP A 634 -12.13 18.40 -2.50
N CYS A 635 -11.00 18.91 -2.01
CA CYS A 635 -9.73 18.16 -1.98
C CYS A 635 -9.88 16.84 -1.22
N ARG A 636 -10.57 16.86 -0.07
CA ARG A 636 -10.76 15.67 0.77
C ARG A 636 -11.66 14.64 0.09
N GLU A 637 -12.79 15.05 -0.44
CA GLU A 637 -13.84 14.13 -0.90
C GLU A 637 -13.65 13.68 -2.34
N VAL A 638 -13.16 14.57 -3.21
CA VAL A 638 -12.97 14.29 -4.65
C VAL A 638 -11.57 13.77 -4.92
N VAL A 639 -10.53 14.46 -4.43
CA VAL A 639 -9.15 14.09 -4.77
C VAL A 639 -8.68 12.96 -3.86
N TRP A 640 -8.66 13.15 -2.54
CA TRP A 640 -8.14 12.14 -1.63
C TRP A 640 -9.04 10.89 -1.52
N TRP A 641 -10.29 11.04 -1.08
CA TRP A 641 -11.18 9.90 -0.90
C TRP A 641 -11.69 9.35 -2.24
N GLY A 642 -11.88 10.24 -3.23
CA GLY A 642 -12.31 9.86 -4.56
C GLY A 642 -11.27 9.06 -5.33
N ASN A 643 -9.96 9.29 -5.13
CA ASN A 643 -8.90 8.43 -5.70
C ASN A 643 -9.10 6.95 -5.38
N LYS A 644 -9.56 6.62 -4.17
CA LYS A 644 -9.76 5.21 -3.78
C LYS A 644 -10.90 4.52 -4.52
N LYS A 645 -11.82 5.29 -5.10
CA LYS A 645 -13.00 4.79 -5.83
C LYS A 645 -12.93 5.09 -7.34
N GLY A 646 -12.00 5.94 -7.78
CA GLY A 646 -12.00 6.51 -9.13
C GLY A 646 -13.16 7.49 -9.37
N ALA A 647 -13.73 8.07 -8.31
CA ALA A 647 -15.00 8.81 -8.33
C ALA A 647 -14.87 10.31 -8.71
N TYR A 648 -13.95 10.62 -9.63
CA TYR A 648 -13.57 11.98 -10.05
C TYR A 648 -14.58 12.69 -10.95
N LEU A 649 -15.47 11.92 -11.59
CA LEU A 649 -16.47 12.44 -12.52
C LEU A 649 -17.85 12.52 -11.84
N TYR A 650 -18.68 13.48 -12.26
CA TYR A 650 -20.10 13.51 -11.91
C TYR A 650 -20.81 12.29 -12.52
N GLY A 651 -21.53 11.53 -11.69
CA GLY A 651 -22.48 10.50 -12.14
C GLY A 651 -23.91 11.01 -12.02
N ASN A 652 -24.76 10.76 -13.00
CA ASN A 652 -26.17 11.18 -13.00
C ASN A 652 -27.04 10.28 -13.91
N ARG A 653 -28.30 10.68 -14.17
CA ARG A 653 -29.23 9.89 -15.01
C ARG A 653 -28.73 9.64 -16.43
N THR A 654 -27.96 10.57 -16.99
CA THR A 654 -27.39 10.52 -18.35
C THR A 654 -26.01 9.87 -18.35
N VAL A 655 -25.24 10.01 -17.27
CA VAL A 655 -23.91 9.40 -17.10
C VAL A 655 -23.95 8.37 -15.99
N HIS A 656 -24.01 7.09 -16.38
CA HIS A 656 -24.08 5.99 -15.43
C HIS A 656 -22.99 6.11 -14.34
N ARG A 657 -23.39 5.84 -13.09
CA ARG A 657 -22.49 5.91 -11.92
C ARG A 657 -21.20 5.11 -12.14
N GLU A 658 -21.29 3.95 -12.76
CA GLU A 658 -20.18 3.08 -13.15
C GLU A 658 -19.15 3.79 -14.05
N LEU A 659 -19.61 4.54 -15.07
CA LEU A 659 -18.76 5.34 -15.97
C LEU A 659 -17.99 6.43 -15.24
N ALA A 660 -18.63 6.99 -14.22
CA ALA A 660 -18.05 8.03 -13.37
C ALA A 660 -17.15 7.46 -12.24
N GLY A 661 -16.95 6.14 -12.18
CA GLY A 661 -16.17 5.46 -11.13
C GLY A 661 -16.89 5.40 -9.78
N HIS A 662 -18.22 5.31 -9.79
CA HIS A 662 -19.01 5.02 -8.60
C HIS A 662 -19.57 3.62 -8.76
N TYR A 663 -18.90 2.63 -8.16
CA TYR A 663 -19.41 1.26 -8.05
C TYR A 663 -20.06 1.04 -6.68
#